data_AF-A0A1I2BXF7-F1
#
_entry.id   AF-A0A1I2BXF7-F1
#
_cell.length_a   1.000
_cell.length_b   1.000
_cell.length_c   1.000
_cell.angle_alpha   90.00
_cell.angle_beta   90.00
_cell.angle_gamma   90.00
#
_symmetry.space_group_name_H-M   'P 1'
#
loop_
_entity.id
_entity.type
_entity.pdbx_description
1 polymer ?
#
loop_
_entity_poly.entity_id
_entity_poly.type
_entity_poly.pdbx_seq_one_letter_code
_entity_poly.pdbx_strand_id
1 'polypeptide(L)'
;MIVLTSLTKEEIKYLCKQIDLSEIRKCFEQNSKEFAHIRPGFRAAKLSDKDTITLVINNIEKPFINRFMTEVVRKWLREINVYSKKLEDEGLSKNEALLKTIPISVFNENVDLYFKLTNDTRSKDYIKLFKDVLLIQPKVKFSNTTNAISEIKEELVKANNRINELEEVIREKEQTLTAVETKYNATNDEIVQLQAELESKDKNITAIQSELDHYRDLANYADDEENIVENKFQHISIGQVKQDHFAEKRWINRIADIVNGEIRIFMFDPNKPKYFENRKSLFWKNGPDVDSAIGVWNWNALPNISNQDTDFVVTDYNKDIHLTEVVEFENCKNLTEVAEVIKEKFPHTFTCEKILFVCAGTDRFKARCYSMNFKEMLFQDPLDLFEGEYTDLKVITFSFDFNFAARLSSKFKTVDIVVGAEFLSEKINKSLTEQMAYILASAHNVKRLACNNQEFAKRVIEGEVNIKCPKFLCDHRKIYLLKADDGRTRVIFPSANLSGSAWNVNHHIEDYPFCDDNEFYEMVLQDFKTIQSLSSSVVLDANVQEDTAVMNENDPVSLKENPIIEEATKYVDTAIVVQKVDNPETKLTIVNYNKDMEEFEPLYKECLKNTRLKENKDGYVVITAKTINKILVNEETCRLKKVTVEQISEGYPRMNIDYGAHKVFIGNEELDLSPSDDEVKTDISLLLGAFENYKSFVPVRNILPAQHNHFKLLNAMFSSVFNAIFRCRAKVKKIEGLSALPLYMLLNSKADGGKTFMVRLGLKMMTGKEVNGYKYEQLGTKTVSKGDHLAAYQESHQCIPIFVDEVDKYFVSSFGKMIKSPQSCEEHMRENQPLVIFASNDNPSPKKELRKRMIFLTYNIKFPSKQIRREYETLGGHIIHRMGNAFYRKYLSMMLPYVIDELDKIDTSKDLSDTYSPELMKRSSEIILDIIRQYGYEVPKYMKVLSWDEDYGDNSRPTYEEALDEIKDLYRSNRKMFKVEEKFVIICLDKNIGEKLCTKWANSLPNELCATIIPDTNCAKIRFDRMELEYFLGFKFDTGLRAKIKNLLS
;
A
#
# COMPACT_ATOMS: atom_id res chain seq x y z
N MET A 1 46.84 4.87 29.62
CA MET A 1 46.87 4.07 28.38
C MET A 1 45.46 3.54 28.19
N ILE A 2 44.78 3.82 27.06
CA ILE A 2 43.38 3.36 26.85
C ILE A 2 43.43 1.87 26.50
N VAL A 3 42.85 1.03 27.35
CA VAL A 3 42.83 -0.44 27.17
C VAL A 3 41.44 -0.86 26.73
N LEU A 4 41.13 -0.73 25.43
CA LEU A 4 39.82 -1.11 24.89
C LEU A 4 39.48 -2.59 25.05
N THR A 5 40.49 -3.45 25.17
CA THR A 5 40.32 -4.90 25.40
C THR A 5 39.78 -5.23 26.80
N SER A 6 39.79 -4.27 27.73
CA SER A 6 39.21 -4.41 29.08
C SER A 6 37.74 -3.98 29.16
N LEU A 7 37.17 -3.49 28.06
CA LEU A 7 35.78 -3.07 27.99
C LEU A 7 34.85 -4.26 27.75
N THR A 8 33.63 -4.17 28.27
CA THR A 8 32.59 -5.17 28.01
C THR A 8 32.10 -5.07 26.57
N LYS A 9 31.48 -6.13 26.05
CA LYS A 9 30.90 -6.12 24.70
C LYS A 9 29.85 -5.02 24.54
N GLU A 10 29.05 -4.73 25.57
CA GLU A 10 28.06 -3.65 25.53
C GLU A 10 28.70 -2.26 25.57
N GLU A 11 29.82 -2.06 26.27
CA GLU A 11 30.59 -0.81 26.23
C GLU A 11 31.20 -0.58 24.83
N ILE A 12 31.76 -1.63 24.21
CA ILE A 12 32.30 -1.56 22.84
C ILE A 12 31.18 -1.25 21.84
N LYS A 13 30.03 -1.89 21.99
CA LYS A 13 28.84 -1.64 21.17
C LYS A 13 28.34 -0.20 21.32
N TYR A 14 28.34 0.35 22.55
CA TYR A 14 28.04 1.75 22.79
C TYR A 14 29.00 2.65 22.00
N LEU A 15 30.32 2.44 22.11
CA LEU A 15 31.30 3.21 21.35
C LEU A 15 31.06 3.10 19.83
N CYS A 16 30.80 1.91 19.30
CA CYS A 16 30.52 1.73 17.87
C CYS A 16 29.28 2.48 17.39
N LYS A 17 28.24 2.63 18.24
CA LYS A 17 27.04 3.41 17.89
C LYS A 17 27.29 4.92 17.82
N GLN A 18 28.32 5.41 18.50
CA GLN A 18 28.72 6.82 18.47
C GLN A 18 29.66 7.18 17.32
N ILE A 19 30.14 6.18 16.55
CA ILE A 19 30.99 6.37 15.36
C ILE A 19 30.12 6.26 14.12
N ASP A 20 30.37 7.10 13.10
CA ASP A 20 29.82 6.85 11.77
C ASP A 20 30.35 5.50 11.26
N LEU A 21 29.44 4.53 11.11
CA LEU A 21 29.77 3.17 10.66
C LEU A 21 30.45 3.15 9.28
N SER A 22 30.29 4.21 8.48
CA SER A 22 31.02 4.39 7.22
C SER A 22 32.55 4.49 7.44
N GLU A 23 32.99 5.11 8.54
CA GLU A 23 34.40 5.22 8.90
C GLU A 23 34.98 3.87 9.34
N ILE A 24 34.19 3.07 10.07
CA ILE A 24 34.57 1.70 10.46
C ILE A 24 34.72 0.82 9.21
N ARG A 25 33.78 0.91 8.25
CA ARG A 25 33.88 0.18 6.98
C ARG A 25 35.08 0.63 6.16
N LYS A 26 35.39 1.92 6.14
CA LYS A 26 36.59 2.45 5.48
C LYS A 26 37.87 1.93 6.14
N CYS A 27 37.90 1.80 7.47
CA CYS A 27 39.00 1.14 8.18
C CYS A 27 39.16 -0.32 7.72
N PHE A 28 38.07 -1.06 7.55
CA PHE A 28 38.09 -2.42 7.02
C PHE A 28 38.57 -2.49 5.56
N GLU A 29 38.19 -1.53 4.72
CA GLU A 29 38.66 -1.44 3.34
C GLU A 29 40.16 -1.14 3.24
N GLN A 30 40.64 -0.22 4.06
CA GLN A 30 42.06 0.14 4.13
C GLN A 30 42.93 -1.00 4.63
N ASN A 31 42.37 -1.92 5.42
CA ASN A 31 43.02 -3.13 5.94
C ASN A 31 42.39 -4.39 5.31
N SER A 32 42.20 -4.37 3.98
CA SER A 32 41.45 -5.40 3.24
C SER A 32 41.97 -6.83 3.39
N LYS A 33 43.30 -7.02 3.56
CA LYS A 33 43.91 -8.35 3.76
C LYS A 33 43.53 -8.91 5.12
N GLU A 34 43.69 -8.11 6.17
CA GLU A 34 43.34 -8.45 7.55
C GLU A 34 41.81 -8.60 7.71
N PHE A 35 41.03 -7.78 6.99
CA PHE A 35 39.58 -7.90 6.93
C PHE A 35 39.13 -9.22 6.29
N ALA A 36 39.77 -9.64 5.20
CA ALA A 36 39.45 -10.92 4.55
C ALA A 36 39.66 -12.13 5.47
N HIS A 37 40.56 -12.04 6.47
CA HIS A 37 40.75 -13.07 7.49
C HIS A 37 39.64 -13.11 8.55
N ILE A 38 38.96 -11.99 8.83
CA ILE A 38 37.85 -11.94 9.80
C ILE A 38 36.47 -12.13 9.14
N ARG A 39 36.33 -11.82 7.84
CA ARG A 39 35.12 -12.09 7.05
C ARG A 39 35.45 -12.38 5.59
N PRO A 40 35.78 -13.65 5.26
CA PRO A 40 36.14 -14.04 3.89
C PRO A 40 35.00 -13.80 2.87
N GLY A 41 35.36 -13.44 1.64
CA GLY A 41 34.42 -13.35 0.51
C GLY A 41 33.46 -12.15 0.51
N PHE A 42 33.53 -11.26 1.50
CA PHE A 42 32.68 -10.07 1.58
C PHE A 42 33.45 -8.79 1.27
N ARG A 43 32.74 -7.79 0.72
CA ARG A 43 33.27 -6.42 0.56
C ARG A 43 32.85 -5.58 1.77
N ALA A 44 33.81 -4.91 2.41
CA ALA A 44 33.57 -4.08 3.59
C ALA A 44 32.52 -2.97 3.37
N ALA A 45 32.50 -2.31 2.20
CA ALA A 45 31.44 -1.35 1.81
C ALA A 45 30.01 -1.90 1.86
N LYS A 46 29.82 -3.21 1.70
CA LYS A 46 28.49 -3.85 1.62
C LYS A 46 28.02 -4.47 2.94
N LEU A 47 28.77 -4.30 4.03
CA LEU A 47 28.35 -4.79 5.34
C LEU A 47 27.11 -4.06 5.83
N SER A 48 26.19 -4.78 6.48
CA SER A 48 25.09 -4.14 7.20
C SER A 48 25.61 -3.43 8.46
N ASP A 49 24.82 -2.52 9.03
CA ASP A 49 25.17 -1.80 10.26
C ASP A 49 25.36 -2.78 11.43
N LYS A 50 24.44 -3.75 11.56
CA LYS A 50 24.50 -4.81 12.56
C LYS A 50 25.75 -5.68 12.39
N ASP A 51 26.07 -6.05 11.15
CA ASP A 51 27.28 -6.83 10.84
C ASP A 51 28.56 -6.07 11.17
N THR A 52 28.59 -4.78 10.84
CA THR A 52 29.76 -3.91 11.06
C THR A 52 30.08 -3.84 12.56
N ILE A 53 29.07 -3.59 13.40
CA ILE A 53 29.21 -3.53 14.85
C ILE A 53 29.61 -4.89 15.43
N THR A 54 28.96 -5.97 14.97
CA THR A 54 29.26 -7.33 15.43
C THR A 54 30.70 -7.73 15.13
N LEU A 55 31.22 -7.35 13.95
CA LEU A 55 32.60 -7.63 13.57
C LEU A 55 33.60 -6.88 14.44
N VAL A 56 33.33 -5.62 14.79
CA VAL A 56 34.20 -4.86 15.71
C VAL A 56 34.20 -5.49 17.11
N ILE A 57 33.02 -5.82 17.65
CA ILE A 57 32.88 -6.44 18.99
C ILE A 57 33.66 -7.75 19.07
N ASN A 58 33.52 -8.61 18.06
CA ASN A 58 34.14 -9.93 18.07
C ASN A 58 35.64 -9.91 17.75
N ASN A 59 36.17 -8.80 17.22
CA ASN A 59 37.55 -8.72 16.75
C ASN A 59 38.30 -7.49 17.30
N ILE A 60 37.86 -6.92 18.43
CA ILE A 60 38.47 -5.71 19.03
C ILE A 60 39.96 -5.90 19.39
N GLU A 61 40.40 -7.15 19.59
CA GLU A 61 41.79 -7.51 19.86
C GLU A 61 42.67 -7.45 18.59
N LYS A 62 42.08 -7.44 17.39
CA LYS A 62 42.85 -7.35 16.15
C LYS A 62 43.54 -5.98 16.08
N PRO A 63 44.85 -5.92 15.80
CA PRO A 63 45.64 -4.68 15.93
C PRO A 63 45.08 -3.49 15.16
N PHE A 64 44.54 -3.69 13.95
CA PHE A 64 44.02 -2.59 13.13
C PHE A 64 42.69 -2.04 13.66
N ILE A 65 41.80 -2.91 14.16
CA ILE A 65 40.52 -2.52 14.77
C ILE A 65 40.78 -1.82 16.10
N ASN A 66 41.64 -2.40 16.93
CA ASN A 66 42.02 -1.82 18.21
C ASN A 66 42.63 -0.42 18.03
N ARG A 67 43.55 -0.27 17.07
CA ARG A 67 44.19 1.01 16.76
C ARG A 67 43.18 2.06 16.33
N PHE A 68 42.32 1.74 15.37
CA PHE A 68 41.29 2.64 14.88
C PHE A 68 40.37 3.10 16.01
N MET A 69 39.79 2.15 16.75
CA MET A 69 38.89 2.46 17.86
C MET A 69 39.59 3.30 18.94
N THR A 70 40.85 2.99 19.22
CA THR A 70 41.64 3.75 20.21
C THR A 70 41.91 5.18 19.74
N GLU A 71 42.20 5.39 18.46
CA GLU A 71 42.41 6.73 17.90
C GLU A 71 41.15 7.59 17.96
N VAL A 72 39.99 7.01 17.64
CA VAL A 72 38.69 7.68 17.73
C VAL A 72 38.39 8.06 19.17
N VAL A 73 38.51 7.13 20.13
CA VAL A 73 38.27 7.42 21.55
C VAL A 73 39.24 8.47 22.08
N ARG A 74 40.53 8.43 21.69
CA ARG A 74 41.50 9.47 22.06
C ARG A 74 41.09 10.85 21.56
N LYS A 75 40.56 10.93 20.34
CA LYS A 75 40.08 12.19 19.77
C LYS A 75 38.95 12.77 20.61
N TRP A 76 37.93 11.97 20.93
CA TRP A 76 36.82 12.40 21.77
C TRP A 76 37.26 12.85 23.17
N LEU A 77 38.15 12.09 23.83
CA LEU A 77 38.67 12.48 25.14
C LEU A 77 39.48 13.78 25.07
N ARG A 78 40.21 14.04 23.98
CA ARG A 78 40.91 15.31 23.78
C ARG A 78 39.94 16.47 23.62
N GLU A 79 38.89 16.31 22.82
CA GLU A 79 37.87 17.34 22.60
C GLU A 79 37.17 17.71 23.91
N ILE A 80 36.78 16.70 24.71
CA ILE A 80 36.20 16.90 26.04
C ILE A 80 37.18 17.64 26.96
N ASN A 81 38.45 17.25 26.99
CA ASN A 81 39.45 17.91 27.83
C ASN A 81 39.73 19.36 27.39
N VAL A 82 39.75 19.63 26.09
CA VAL A 82 39.93 21.00 25.55
C VAL A 82 38.76 21.89 25.95
N TYR A 83 37.53 21.39 25.83
CA TYR A 83 36.34 22.16 26.18
C TYR A 83 36.20 22.34 27.70
N SER A 84 36.43 21.29 28.50
CA SER A 84 36.44 21.39 29.97
C SER A 84 37.50 22.38 30.44
N LYS A 85 38.71 22.34 29.88
CA LYS A 85 39.78 23.26 30.25
C LYS A 85 39.46 24.71 29.88
N LYS A 86 38.82 24.94 28.74
CA LYS A 86 38.33 26.28 28.37
C LYS A 86 37.35 26.83 29.42
N LEU A 87 36.43 26.00 29.91
CA LEU A 87 35.49 26.40 30.97
C LEU A 87 36.20 26.65 32.31
N GLU A 88 37.24 25.87 32.62
CA GLU A 88 38.08 26.11 33.80
C GLU A 88 38.84 27.44 33.69
N ASP A 89 39.39 27.75 32.51
CA ASP A 89 40.06 29.02 32.22
C ASP A 89 39.07 30.22 32.29
N GLU A 90 37.77 29.98 32.04
CA GLU A 90 36.67 30.93 32.22
C GLU A 90 36.19 31.05 33.69
N GLY A 91 36.87 30.38 34.63
CA GLY A 91 36.66 30.53 36.08
C GLY A 91 35.76 29.48 36.72
N LEU A 92 35.31 28.45 35.99
CA LEU A 92 34.56 27.34 36.57
C LEU A 92 35.49 26.37 37.31
N SER A 93 35.00 25.76 38.39
CA SER A 93 35.74 24.65 38.98
C SER A 93 35.76 23.46 38.02
N LYS A 94 36.80 22.60 38.14
CA LYS A 94 36.95 21.40 37.32
C LYS A 94 35.71 20.50 37.30
N ASN A 95 34.95 20.45 38.40
CA ASN A 95 33.73 19.64 38.47
C ASN A 95 32.55 20.32 37.76
N GLU A 96 32.41 21.64 37.85
CA GLU A 96 31.38 22.38 37.11
C GLU A 96 31.64 22.38 35.60
N ALA A 97 32.91 22.49 35.19
CA ALA A 97 33.31 22.37 33.80
C ALA A 97 32.96 20.98 33.24
N LEU A 98 33.25 19.90 34.00
CA LEU A 98 32.86 18.54 33.62
C LEU A 98 31.33 18.37 33.58
N LEU A 99 30.58 18.91 34.55
CA LEU A 99 29.11 18.84 34.56
C LEU A 99 28.49 19.52 33.34
N LYS A 100 29.13 20.55 32.80
CA LYS A 100 28.68 21.20 31.55
C LYS A 100 29.17 20.50 30.28
N THR A 101 30.30 19.81 30.35
CA THR A 101 30.94 19.21 29.18
C THR A 101 30.43 17.81 28.86
N ILE A 102 30.24 16.96 29.86
CA ILE A 102 29.86 15.55 29.67
C ILE A 102 28.48 15.38 29.00
N PRO A 103 27.43 16.16 29.36
CA PRO A 103 26.10 16.04 28.74
C PRO A 103 26.06 16.33 27.23
N ILE A 104 26.99 17.17 26.76
CA ILE A 104 27.11 17.54 25.34
C ILE A 104 28.19 16.72 24.62
N SER A 105 28.75 15.70 25.28
CA SER A 105 29.78 14.82 24.74
C SER A 105 29.21 13.48 24.28
N VAL A 106 30.04 12.69 23.58
CA VAL A 106 29.73 11.32 23.16
C VAL A 106 29.47 10.33 24.30
N PHE A 107 29.66 10.73 25.56
CA PHE A 107 29.47 9.89 26.76
C PHE A 107 28.24 10.30 27.58
N ASN A 108 27.34 11.13 27.03
CA ASN A 108 26.16 11.65 27.75
C ASN A 108 25.25 10.53 28.34
N GLU A 109 25.08 9.43 27.60
CA GLU A 109 24.29 8.26 27.98
C GLU A 109 25.10 7.22 28.78
N ASN A 110 26.42 7.36 28.86
CA ASN A 110 27.28 6.43 29.58
C ASN A 110 28.48 7.12 30.24
N VAL A 111 28.18 7.87 31.30
CA VAL A 111 29.16 8.63 32.09
C VAL A 111 30.19 7.73 32.78
N ASP A 112 29.82 6.49 33.16
CA ASP A 112 30.77 5.55 33.77
C ASP A 112 31.89 5.19 32.81
N LEU A 113 31.56 5.00 31.53
CA LEU A 113 32.53 4.65 30.51
C LEU A 113 33.56 5.77 30.29
N TYR A 114 33.16 7.04 30.40
CA TYR A 114 34.08 8.17 30.38
C TYR A 114 35.14 8.05 31.49
N PHE A 115 34.69 7.92 32.76
CA PHE A 115 35.60 7.83 33.90
C PHE A 115 36.50 6.59 33.85
N LYS A 116 35.97 5.48 33.32
CA LYS A 116 36.73 4.24 33.08
C LYS A 116 37.82 4.43 32.03
N LEU A 117 37.54 5.14 30.93
CA LEU A 117 38.49 5.38 29.84
C LEU A 117 39.55 6.44 30.17
N THR A 118 39.23 7.41 31.03
CA THR A 118 40.20 8.39 31.54
C THR A 118 41.06 7.83 32.68
N ASN A 119 40.73 6.64 33.19
CA ASN A 119 41.36 6.03 34.36
C ASN A 119 41.31 6.95 35.59
N ASP A 120 40.20 7.67 35.74
CA ASP A 120 40.00 8.65 36.81
C ASP A 120 39.53 7.91 38.07
N THR A 121 40.31 7.98 39.15
CA THR A 121 40.19 7.15 40.36
C THR A 121 39.11 7.62 41.34
N ARG A 122 38.10 8.37 40.87
CA ARG A 122 37.04 8.91 41.73
C ARG A 122 36.16 7.78 42.28
N SER A 123 35.65 7.98 43.50
CA SER A 123 34.82 6.97 44.17
C SER A 123 33.52 6.72 43.39
N LYS A 124 32.96 5.52 43.55
CA LYS A 124 31.65 5.18 42.99
C LYS A 124 30.57 6.16 43.46
N ASP A 125 30.65 6.62 44.70
CA ASP A 125 29.73 7.61 45.29
C ASP A 125 29.84 8.97 44.60
N TYR A 126 31.06 9.39 44.21
CA TYR A 126 31.26 10.61 43.45
C TYR A 126 30.62 10.51 42.05
N ILE A 127 30.83 9.40 41.35
CA ILE A 127 30.25 9.19 40.00
C ILE A 127 28.72 9.13 40.08
N LYS A 128 28.18 8.51 41.13
CA LYS A 128 26.75 8.49 41.42
C LYS A 128 26.21 9.90 41.64
N LEU A 129 26.82 10.67 42.54
CA LEU A 129 26.43 12.07 42.80
C LEU A 129 26.53 12.93 41.52
N PHE A 130 27.56 12.73 40.71
CA PHE A 130 27.74 13.44 39.45
C PHE A 130 26.59 13.15 38.47
N LYS A 131 26.17 11.88 38.35
CA LYS A 131 24.99 11.50 37.55
C LYS A 131 23.69 12.07 38.10
N ASP A 132 23.52 12.05 39.43
CA ASP A 132 22.35 12.60 40.10
C ASP A 132 22.23 14.12 39.82
N VAL A 133 23.34 14.85 39.86
CA VAL A 133 23.38 16.28 39.52
C VAL A 133 23.07 16.52 38.04
N LEU A 134 23.54 15.67 37.13
CA LEU A 134 23.19 15.74 35.70
C LEU A 134 21.70 15.50 35.44
N LEU A 135 21.04 14.65 36.23
CA LEU A 135 19.60 14.42 36.16
C LEU A 135 18.79 15.62 36.66
N ILE A 136 19.37 16.44 37.55
CA ILE A 136 18.70 17.60 38.18
C ILE A 136 18.80 18.88 37.33
N GLN A 137 19.78 19.00 36.42
CA GLN A 137 19.79 20.10 35.44
C GLN A 137 19.04 19.69 34.16
N PRO A 138 17.80 20.18 33.91
CA PRO A 138 17.51 21.61 33.79
C PRO A 138 16.11 22.02 34.33
N LYS A 139 16.08 22.75 35.45
CA LYS A 139 15.06 23.76 35.83
C LYS A 139 15.48 24.28 37.21
N VAL A 140 16.13 25.45 37.28
CA VAL A 140 16.06 26.43 38.38
C VAL A 140 17.04 27.57 38.04
N LYS A 141 16.50 28.74 37.69
CA LYS A 141 17.16 30.02 37.96
C LYS A 141 16.84 30.37 39.41
N PHE A 142 17.87 30.64 40.22
CA PHE A 142 17.73 31.01 41.62
C PHE A 142 17.10 32.41 41.77
N SER A 143 15.92 32.49 42.41
CA SER A 143 15.61 33.42 43.52
C SER A 143 14.13 33.32 43.94
N ASN A 144 13.91 33.47 45.25
CA ASN A 144 12.63 33.61 46.00
C ASN A 144 12.01 32.32 46.54
N THR A 145 12.50 31.92 47.72
CA THR A 145 12.23 30.65 48.37
C THR A 145 11.44 30.85 49.67
N THR A 146 10.10 30.82 49.63
CA THR A 146 9.32 30.46 50.83
C THR A 146 7.90 29.97 50.49
N ASN A 147 7.18 30.64 49.60
CA ASN A 147 5.80 30.26 49.28
C ASN A 147 5.71 29.00 48.40
N ALA A 148 6.61 28.86 47.42
CA ALA A 148 6.67 27.69 46.53
C ALA A 148 7.02 26.37 47.26
N ILE A 149 7.66 26.43 48.44
CA ILE A 149 7.98 25.21 49.22
C ILE A 149 6.69 24.53 49.72
N SER A 150 5.64 25.31 50.00
CA SER A 150 4.38 24.75 50.52
C SER A 150 3.60 24.01 49.42
N GLU A 151 3.50 24.60 48.23
CA GLU A 151 2.84 23.99 47.07
C GLU A 151 3.60 22.74 46.57
N ILE A 152 4.94 22.80 46.53
CA ILE A 152 5.77 21.65 46.16
C ILE A 152 5.60 20.49 47.16
N LYS A 153 5.43 20.77 48.46
CA LYS A 153 5.20 19.71 49.46
C LYS A 153 3.87 19.00 49.25
N GLU A 154 2.80 19.72 48.89
CA GLU A 154 1.50 19.09 48.58
C GLU A 154 1.56 18.27 47.30
N GLU A 155 2.25 18.75 46.25
CA GLU A 155 2.45 17.97 45.04
C GLU A 155 3.32 16.74 45.27
N LEU A 156 4.33 16.82 46.15
CA LEU A 156 5.18 15.68 46.51
C LEU A 156 4.38 14.57 47.21
N VAL A 157 3.44 14.93 48.09
CA VAL A 157 2.56 13.96 48.76
C VAL A 157 1.63 13.29 47.75
N LYS A 158 1.07 14.05 46.81
CA LYS A 158 0.23 13.49 45.73
C LYS A 158 1.03 12.56 44.81
N ALA A 159 2.25 12.95 44.45
CA ALA A 159 3.14 12.13 43.63
C ALA A 159 3.54 10.83 44.34
N ASN A 160 3.84 10.87 45.64
CA ASN A 160 4.18 9.67 46.40
C ASN A 160 3.00 8.69 46.52
N ASN A 161 1.77 9.18 46.69
CA ASN A 161 0.60 8.30 46.68
C ASN A 161 0.42 7.63 45.32
N ARG A 162 0.65 8.38 44.23
CA ARG A 162 0.61 7.85 42.86
C ARG A 162 1.69 6.80 42.61
N ILE A 163 2.88 6.98 43.16
CA ILE A 163 3.98 5.99 43.07
C ILE A 163 3.60 4.70 43.78
N ASN A 164 3.04 4.78 44.99
CA ASN A 164 2.61 3.59 45.74
C ASN A 164 1.51 2.81 45.00
N GLU A 165 0.54 3.51 44.39
CA GLU A 165 -0.49 2.89 43.54
C GLU A 165 0.14 2.18 42.33
N LEU A 166 1.12 2.80 41.68
CA LEU A 166 1.82 2.20 40.54
C LEU A 166 2.67 1.00 40.94
N GLU A 167 3.28 1.01 42.13
CA GLU A 167 4.06 -0.12 42.64
C GLU A 167 3.19 -1.35 42.94
N GLU A 168 1.97 -1.17 43.46
CA GLU A 168 0.97 -2.24 43.62
C GLU A 168 0.60 -2.86 42.26
N VAL A 169 0.31 -2.02 41.26
CA VAL A 169 -0.03 -2.49 39.91
C VAL A 169 1.13 -3.24 39.27
N ILE A 170 2.37 -2.78 39.43
CA ILE A 170 3.55 -3.50 38.95
C ILE A 170 3.64 -4.89 39.58
N ARG A 171 3.41 -4.99 40.90
CA ARG A 171 3.43 -6.26 41.64
C ARG A 171 2.40 -7.26 41.10
N GLU A 172 1.19 -6.81 40.82
CA GLU A 172 0.14 -7.66 40.21
C GLU A 172 0.54 -8.10 38.79
N LYS A 173 1.10 -7.19 37.99
CA LYS A 173 1.53 -7.51 36.62
C LYS A 173 2.70 -8.49 36.61
N GLU A 174 3.64 -8.40 37.54
CA GLU A 174 4.73 -9.36 37.71
C GLU A 174 4.21 -10.77 38.03
N GLN A 175 3.25 -10.90 38.95
CA GLN A 175 2.62 -12.19 39.25
C GLN A 175 1.89 -12.78 38.03
N THR A 176 1.22 -11.92 37.26
CA THR A 176 0.53 -12.34 36.04
C THR A 176 1.54 -12.82 34.98
N LEU A 177 2.68 -12.13 34.85
CA LEU A 177 3.74 -12.49 33.91
C LEU A 177 4.32 -13.87 34.22
N THR A 178 4.58 -14.18 35.49
CA THR A 178 5.09 -15.50 35.91
C THR A 178 4.09 -16.62 35.58
N ALA A 179 2.79 -16.38 35.75
CA ALA A 179 1.74 -17.35 35.38
C ALA A 179 1.70 -17.59 33.86
N VAL A 180 1.90 -16.54 33.06
CA VAL A 180 1.96 -16.63 31.58
C VAL A 180 3.21 -17.37 31.12
N GLU A 181 4.38 -17.12 31.72
CA GLU A 181 5.62 -17.84 31.41
C GLU A 181 5.49 -19.35 31.70
N THR A 182 4.80 -19.70 32.78
CA THR A 182 4.57 -21.11 33.15
C THR A 182 3.67 -21.80 32.12
N LYS A 183 2.61 -21.13 31.65
CA LYS A 183 1.77 -21.65 30.56
C LYS A 183 2.51 -21.72 29.22
N TYR A 184 3.33 -20.72 28.92
CA TYR A 184 4.13 -20.69 27.69
C TYR A 184 5.05 -21.91 27.59
N ASN A 185 5.73 -22.25 28.68
CA ASN A 185 6.60 -23.43 28.70
C ASN A 185 5.81 -24.73 28.50
N ALA A 186 4.65 -24.89 29.14
CA ALA A 186 3.79 -26.06 28.96
C ALA A 186 3.28 -26.22 27.51
N THR A 187 2.87 -25.12 26.88
CA THR A 187 2.45 -25.13 25.46
C THR A 187 3.62 -25.41 24.52
N ASN A 188 4.83 -24.97 24.88
CA ASN A 188 6.02 -25.22 24.06
C ASN A 188 6.39 -26.72 24.06
N ASP A 189 6.18 -27.42 25.18
CA ASP A 189 6.36 -28.87 25.26
C ASP A 189 5.33 -29.64 24.41
N GLU A 190 4.07 -29.17 24.35
CA GLU A 190 3.04 -29.74 23.46
C GLU A 190 3.35 -29.51 21.97
N ILE A 191 3.92 -28.35 21.61
CA ILE A 191 4.35 -28.06 20.23
C ILE A 191 5.43 -29.05 19.79
N VAL A 192 6.38 -29.39 20.68
CA VAL A 192 7.43 -30.38 20.37
C VAL A 192 6.84 -31.76 20.12
N GLN A 193 5.79 -32.16 20.83
CA GLN A 193 5.07 -33.42 20.56
C GLN A 193 4.34 -33.39 19.21
N LEU A 194 3.64 -32.30 18.89
CA LEU A 194 2.91 -32.18 17.64
C LEU A 194 3.83 -32.12 16.41
N GLN A 195 5.03 -31.55 16.55
CA GLN A 195 6.05 -31.55 15.48
C GLN A 195 6.52 -32.97 15.12
N ALA A 196 6.64 -33.86 16.12
CA ALA A 196 6.98 -35.26 15.88
C ALA A 196 5.86 -36.02 15.14
N GLU A 197 4.60 -35.72 15.43
CA GLU A 197 3.45 -36.29 14.68
C GLU A 197 3.38 -35.75 13.25
N LEU A 198 3.75 -34.49 13.02
CA LEU A 198 3.77 -33.88 11.69
C LEU A 198 4.79 -34.56 10.76
N GLU A 199 6.00 -34.84 11.24
CA GLU A 199 7.02 -35.59 10.48
C GLU A 199 6.54 -36.98 10.07
N SER A 200 5.70 -37.62 10.90
CA SER A 200 5.08 -38.90 10.55
C SER A 200 4.06 -38.76 9.42
N LYS A 201 3.29 -37.66 9.38
CA LYS A 201 2.27 -37.45 8.35
C LYS A 201 2.86 -36.98 7.01
N ASP A 202 3.95 -36.23 7.01
CA ASP A 202 4.66 -35.82 5.78
C ASP A 202 5.23 -37.01 4.99
N LYS A 203 5.67 -38.07 5.69
CA LYS A 203 6.05 -39.33 5.04
C LYS A 203 4.88 -39.98 4.27
N ASN A 204 3.66 -39.87 4.79
CA ASN A 204 2.47 -40.43 4.13
C ASN A 204 2.05 -39.60 2.91
N ILE A 205 2.16 -38.27 2.98
CA ILE A 205 1.85 -37.37 1.85
C ILE A 205 2.80 -37.63 0.67
N THR A 206 4.09 -37.84 0.95
CA THR A 206 5.08 -38.15 -0.07
C THR A 206 4.74 -39.44 -0.82
N ALA A 207 4.18 -40.44 -0.13
CA ALA A 207 3.73 -41.69 -0.75
C ALA A 207 2.54 -41.47 -1.70
N ILE A 208 1.55 -40.67 -1.27
CA ILE A 208 0.35 -40.36 -2.07
C ILE A 208 0.69 -39.52 -3.31
N GLN A 209 1.68 -38.62 -3.22
CA GLN A 209 2.12 -37.83 -4.38
C GLN A 209 2.79 -38.69 -5.45
N SER A 210 3.55 -39.70 -5.06
CA SER A 210 4.10 -40.68 -6.01
C SER A 210 3.00 -41.47 -6.74
N GLU A 211 1.87 -41.69 -6.09
CA GLU A 211 0.71 -42.39 -6.66
C GLU A 211 -0.06 -41.49 -7.65
N LEU A 212 -0.11 -40.19 -7.39
CA LEU A 212 -0.83 -39.22 -8.23
C LEU A 212 -0.09 -38.91 -9.54
N ASP A 213 1.24 -38.87 -9.51
CA ASP A 213 2.06 -38.74 -10.72
C ASP A 213 1.91 -39.96 -11.64
N HIS A 214 1.70 -41.16 -11.08
CA HIS A 214 1.40 -42.38 -11.84
C HIS A 214 0.08 -42.27 -12.62
N TYR A 215 -0.97 -41.69 -12.02
CA TYR A 215 -2.26 -41.51 -12.70
C TYR A 215 -2.24 -40.46 -13.81
N ARG A 216 -1.33 -39.47 -13.75
CA ARG A 216 -1.17 -38.48 -14.83
C ARG A 216 -0.51 -39.06 -16.07
N ASP A 217 0.43 -39.99 -15.90
CA ASP A 217 1.02 -40.71 -17.03
C ASP A 217 -0.01 -41.58 -17.75
N LEU A 218 -1.01 -42.12 -17.04
CA LEU A 218 -2.11 -42.92 -17.62
C LEU A 218 -3.05 -42.11 -18.52
N ALA A 219 -3.20 -40.80 -18.29
CA ALA A 219 -4.07 -39.94 -19.09
C ALA A 219 -3.57 -39.74 -20.53
N ASN A 220 -2.29 -39.98 -20.81
CA ASN A 220 -1.72 -39.89 -22.15
C ASN A 220 -2.10 -41.09 -23.06
N TYR A 221 -2.82 -42.08 -22.54
CA TYR A 221 -3.24 -43.29 -23.26
C TYR A 221 -4.74 -43.30 -23.60
N ALA A 222 -5.47 -42.19 -23.39
CA ALA A 222 -6.87 -42.05 -23.79
C ALA A 222 -6.97 -41.75 -25.31
N ASP A 223 -7.81 -42.50 -26.03
CA ASP A 223 -7.98 -42.36 -27.48
C ASP A 223 -8.89 -41.14 -27.81
N ASP A 224 -8.43 -40.22 -28.67
CA ASP A 224 -9.20 -39.09 -29.21
C ASP A 224 -10.13 -39.55 -30.36
N GLU A 225 -11.43 -39.29 -30.26
CA GLU A 225 -12.40 -39.55 -31.33
C GLU A 225 -12.31 -38.47 -32.43
N GLU A 226 -11.80 -38.84 -33.61
CA GLU A 226 -12.32 -38.47 -34.95
C GLU A 226 -11.28 -38.77 -36.04
N ASN A 227 -11.62 -39.63 -37.01
CA ASN A 227 -11.32 -39.49 -38.45
C ASN A 227 -11.79 -40.74 -39.22
N ILE A 228 -12.94 -40.65 -39.89
CA ILE A 228 -13.41 -41.65 -40.85
C ILE A 228 -12.66 -41.43 -42.17
N VAL A 229 -11.69 -42.29 -42.49
CA VAL A 229 -10.96 -42.28 -43.77
C VAL A 229 -11.70 -43.12 -44.80
N GLU A 230 -11.91 -42.60 -46.01
CA GLU A 230 -12.50 -43.32 -47.15
C GLU A 230 -11.70 -44.61 -47.47
N ASN A 231 -12.34 -45.76 -47.29
CA ASN A 231 -11.68 -47.05 -47.36
C ASN A 231 -11.61 -47.59 -48.81
N LYS A 232 -10.40 -47.83 -49.34
CA LYS A 232 -10.16 -48.38 -50.70
C LYS A 232 -10.42 -49.89 -50.82
N PHE A 233 -10.77 -50.54 -49.71
CA PHE A 233 -11.03 -51.97 -49.62
C PHE A 233 -12.49 -52.22 -49.26
N GLN A 234 -13.10 -53.22 -49.89
CA GLN A 234 -14.50 -53.62 -49.74
C GLN A 234 -14.75 -54.34 -48.41
N HIS A 235 -13.73 -55.00 -47.86
CA HIS A 235 -13.85 -55.79 -46.65
C HIS A 235 -12.75 -55.45 -45.64
N ILE A 236 -13.13 -55.41 -44.37
CA ILE A 236 -12.22 -55.31 -43.21
C ILE A 236 -12.49 -56.54 -42.36
N SER A 237 -11.45 -57.34 -42.10
CA SER A 237 -11.61 -58.57 -41.35
C SER A 237 -10.55 -58.73 -40.28
N ILE A 238 -10.98 -59.27 -39.15
CA ILE A 238 -10.11 -59.80 -38.11
C ILE A 238 -9.65 -61.18 -38.57
N GLY A 239 -8.33 -61.37 -38.60
CA GLY A 239 -7.69 -62.60 -39.02
C GLY A 239 -6.71 -63.11 -37.98
N GLN A 240 -6.40 -64.40 -38.08
CA GLN A 240 -5.34 -65.05 -37.33
C GLN A 240 -4.28 -65.56 -38.28
N VAL A 241 -3.02 -65.23 -38.00
CA VAL A 241 -1.88 -65.67 -38.79
C VAL A 241 -1.70 -67.18 -38.60
N LYS A 242 -1.53 -67.89 -39.71
CA LYS A 242 -1.23 -69.32 -39.76
C LYS A 242 -0.01 -69.54 -40.64
N GLN A 243 1.04 -70.11 -40.07
CA GLN A 243 2.25 -70.47 -40.80
C GLN A 243 2.11 -71.87 -41.43
N ASP A 244 2.41 -71.99 -42.71
CA ASP A 244 2.49 -73.30 -43.38
C ASP A 244 3.86 -73.93 -43.12
N HIS A 245 3.91 -75.02 -42.36
CA HIS A 245 5.13 -75.68 -41.94
C HIS A 245 6.01 -76.23 -43.08
N PHE A 246 5.47 -76.39 -44.30
CA PHE A 246 6.19 -77.02 -45.41
C PHE A 246 6.62 -76.05 -46.53
N ALA A 247 6.12 -74.82 -46.58
CA ALA A 247 6.27 -73.94 -47.75
C ALA A 247 6.81 -72.52 -47.46
N GLU A 248 7.20 -72.20 -46.21
CA GLU A 248 7.56 -70.85 -45.74
C GLU A 248 6.50 -69.76 -46.05
N LYS A 249 5.30 -70.14 -46.49
CA LYS A 249 4.20 -69.24 -46.82
C LYS A 249 3.30 -69.04 -45.61
N ARG A 250 2.87 -67.80 -45.41
CA ARG A 250 1.99 -67.38 -44.32
C ARG A 250 0.58 -67.10 -44.88
N TRP A 251 -0.43 -67.48 -44.13
CA TRP A 251 -1.83 -67.25 -44.45
C TRP A 251 -2.53 -66.55 -43.31
N ILE A 252 -3.58 -65.81 -43.62
CA ILE A 252 -4.48 -65.21 -42.65
C ILE A 252 -5.77 -66.03 -42.65
N ASN A 253 -6.04 -66.74 -41.55
CA ASN A 253 -7.33 -67.40 -41.33
C ASN A 253 -8.33 -66.36 -40.83
N ARG A 254 -9.39 -66.11 -41.60
CA ARG A 254 -10.40 -65.10 -41.27
C ARG A 254 -11.29 -65.59 -40.11
N ILE A 255 -11.42 -64.78 -39.06
CA ILE A 255 -12.21 -65.10 -37.85
C ILE A 255 -13.51 -64.30 -37.80
N ALA A 256 -13.43 -63.01 -38.10
CA ALA A 256 -14.55 -62.09 -38.03
C ALA A 256 -14.38 -60.93 -39.02
N ASP A 257 -15.46 -60.19 -39.24
CA ASP A 257 -15.53 -59.00 -40.08
C ASP A 257 -15.89 -57.78 -39.26
N ILE A 258 -15.37 -56.62 -39.65
CA ILE A 258 -15.73 -55.32 -39.07
C ILE A 258 -16.62 -54.61 -40.08
N VAL A 259 -17.90 -54.46 -39.75
CA VAL A 259 -18.90 -53.80 -40.61
C VAL A 259 -19.56 -52.69 -39.80
N ASN A 260 -19.42 -51.44 -40.24
CA ASN A 260 -19.93 -50.24 -39.55
C ASN A 260 -19.48 -50.14 -38.07
N GLY A 261 -18.26 -50.56 -37.77
CA GLY A 261 -17.72 -50.56 -36.41
C GLY A 261 -18.12 -51.78 -35.56
N GLU A 262 -19.01 -52.65 -36.04
CA GLU A 262 -19.40 -53.88 -35.33
C GLU A 262 -18.57 -55.09 -35.77
N ILE A 263 -18.17 -55.93 -34.81
CA ILE A 263 -17.49 -57.21 -35.07
C ILE A 263 -18.54 -58.29 -35.32
N ARG A 264 -18.47 -58.95 -36.47
CA ARG A 264 -19.36 -60.05 -36.88
C ARG A 264 -18.55 -61.31 -37.15
N ILE A 265 -18.88 -62.41 -36.48
CA ILE A 265 -18.16 -63.68 -36.65
C ILE A 265 -18.29 -64.16 -38.10
N PHE A 266 -17.17 -64.52 -38.72
CA PHE A 266 -17.16 -65.07 -40.07
C PHE A 266 -17.59 -66.54 -40.03
N MET A 267 -18.61 -66.88 -40.81
CA MET A 267 -19.09 -68.26 -40.97
C MET A 267 -18.92 -68.71 -42.42
N PHE A 268 -18.15 -69.79 -42.62
CA PHE A 268 -17.97 -70.39 -43.93
C PHE A 268 -19.24 -71.16 -44.35
N ASP A 269 -19.81 -70.81 -45.50
CA ASP A 269 -20.95 -71.50 -46.08
C ASP A 269 -20.47 -72.58 -47.09
N PRO A 270 -20.62 -73.88 -46.79
CA PRO A 270 -20.17 -74.94 -47.68
C PRO A 270 -20.98 -75.03 -49.00
N ASN A 271 -22.14 -74.37 -49.07
CA ASN A 271 -22.99 -74.38 -50.26
C ASN A 271 -22.66 -73.25 -51.25
N LYS A 272 -21.77 -72.33 -50.88
CA LYS A 272 -21.27 -71.25 -51.76
C LYS A 272 -19.85 -71.56 -52.25
N PRO A 273 -19.44 -71.03 -53.42
CA PRO A 273 -18.04 -71.11 -53.86
C PRO A 273 -17.09 -70.60 -52.77
N LYS A 274 -15.92 -71.23 -52.61
CA LYS A 274 -14.90 -70.89 -51.59
C LYS A 274 -14.12 -69.58 -51.88
N TYR A 275 -14.58 -68.80 -52.85
CA TYR A 275 -13.95 -67.59 -53.39
C TYR A 275 -14.79 -66.36 -53.00
N PHE A 276 -14.26 -65.16 -53.22
CA PHE A 276 -14.90 -63.89 -52.89
C PHE A 276 -15.23 -63.76 -51.39
N GLU A 277 -16.44 -63.32 -51.05
CA GLU A 277 -16.90 -63.08 -49.66
C GLU A 277 -16.83 -64.33 -48.77
N ASN A 278 -16.94 -65.54 -49.32
CA ASN A 278 -16.99 -66.81 -48.58
C ASN A 278 -15.59 -67.44 -48.38
N ARG A 279 -14.52 -66.69 -48.65
CA ARG A 279 -13.15 -67.14 -48.51
C ARG A 279 -12.70 -67.17 -47.05
N LYS A 280 -12.30 -68.36 -46.59
CA LYS A 280 -11.79 -68.60 -45.23
C LYS A 280 -10.34 -68.17 -45.00
N SER A 281 -9.50 -68.21 -46.04
CA SER A 281 -8.06 -67.93 -45.92
C SER A 281 -7.62 -66.86 -46.92
N LEU A 282 -6.99 -65.80 -46.39
CA LEU A 282 -6.46 -64.67 -47.14
C LEU A 282 -4.93 -64.74 -47.20
N PHE A 283 -4.33 -64.15 -48.22
CA PHE A 283 -2.88 -64.14 -48.37
C PHE A 283 -2.25 -63.15 -47.37
N TRP A 284 -1.23 -63.58 -46.62
CA TRP A 284 -0.50 -62.69 -45.72
C TRP A 284 0.54 -61.90 -46.52
N LYS A 285 0.47 -60.56 -46.45
CA LYS A 285 1.39 -59.63 -47.14
C LYS A 285 2.25 -58.83 -46.15
N ASN A 286 1.63 -58.30 -45.11
CA ASN A 286 2.20 -57.46 -44.05
C ASN A 286 1.34 -57.60 -42.77
N GLY A 287 1.83 -57.09 -41.64
CA GLY A 287 1.18 -57.18 -40.32
C GLY A 287 1.93 -58.12 -39.36
N PRO A 288 1.29 -58.52 -38.24
CA PRO A 288 1.85 -59.50 -37.31
C PRO A 288 2.29 -60.77 -38.05
N ASP A 289 3.43 -61.33 -37.66
CA ASP A 289 4.07 -62.40 -38.42
C ASP A 289 4.39 -63.66 -37.58
N VAL A 290 3.94 -63.63 -36.33
CA VAL A 290 3.97 -64.73 -35.36
C VAL A 290 2.76 -65.65 -35.58
N ASP A 291 2.95 -66.95 -35.51
CA ASP A 291 1.86 -67.92 -35.64
C ASP A 291 0.80 -67.71 -34.54
N SER A 292 -0.47 -67.86 -34.90
CA SER A 292 -1.63 -67.60 -34.04
C SER A 292 -1.88 -66.13 -33.64
N ALA A 293 -1.04 -65.18 -34.06
CA ALA A 293 -1.27 -63.75 -33.81
C ALA A 293 -2.55 -63.25 -34.48
N ILE A 294 -3.29 -62.38 -33.79
CA ILE A 294 -4.53 -61.78 -34.30
C ILE A 294 -4.24 -60.36 -34.79
N GLY A 295 -4.83 -59.99 -35.93
CA GLY A 295 -4.73 -58.66 -36.49
C GLY A 295 -5.92 -58.29 -37.37
N VAL A 296 -5.96 -57.04 -37.82
CA VAL A 296 -7.01 -56.54 -38.73
C VAL A 296 -6.42 -56.32 -40.12
N TRP A 297 -7.07 -56.86 -41.14
CA TRP A 297 -6.66 -56.66 -42.54
C TRP A 297 -7.81 -56.11 -43.37
N ASN A 298 -7.48 -55.10 -44.17
CA ASN A 298 -8.33 -54.62 -45.25
C ASN A 298 -8.06 -55.49 -46.49
N TRP A 299 -9.11 -55.92 -47.20
CA TRP A 299 -8.95 -56.76 -48.38
C TRP A 299 -10.05 -56.61 -49.42
N ASN A 300 -9.73 -56.99 -50.65
CA ASN A 300 -10.61 -57.04 -51.82
C ASN A 300 -10.51 -58.42 -52.48
N ALA A 301 -11.63 -58.94 -53.00
CA ALA A 301 -11.63 -60.06 -53.93
C ALA A 301 -12.02 -59.58 -55.32
N LEU A 302 -11.10 -59.71 -56.27
CA LEU A 302 -11.32 -59.32 -57.67
C LEU A 302 -11.52 -60.59 -58.52
N PRO A 303 -12.49 -60.63 -59.45
CA PRO A 303 -12.66 -61.78 -60.34
C PRO A 303 -11.39 -62.04 -61.15
N ASN A 304 -11.00 -63.30 -61.27
CA ASN A 304 -9.84 -63.67 -62.06
C ASN A 304 -10.14 -63.50 -63.56
N ILE A 305 -9.26 -62.83 -64.29
CA ILE A 305 -9.39 -62.53 -65.73
C ILE A 305 -9.57 -63.81 -66.57
N SER A 306 -8.99 -64.93 -66.13
CA SER A 306 -9.04 -66.22 -66.83
C SER A 306 -10.22 -67.13 -66.44
N ASN A 307 -10.82 -66.93 -65.26
CA ASN A 307 -12.00 -67.66 -64.79
C ASN A 307 -12.77 -66.80 -63.77
N GLN A 308 -13.91 -66.26 -64.19
CA GLN A 308 -14.71 -65.34 -63.37
C GLN A 308 -15.35 -65.99 -62.14
N ASP A 309 -15.41 -67.33 -62.06
CA ASP A 309 -15.90 -68.07 -60.88
C ASP A 309 -14.85 -68.19 -59.77
N THR A 310 -13.63 -67.68 -60.00
CA THR A 310 -12.52 -67.64 -59.03
C THR A 310 -12.06 -66.21 -58.79
N ASP A 311 -11.47 -65.94 -57.63
CA ASP A 311 -10.98 -64.61 -57.24
C ASP A 311 -9.45 -64.55 -57.11
N PHE A 312 -8.94 -63.33 -57.23
CA PHE A 312 -7.63 -62.90 -56.77
C PHE A 312 -7.81 -61.95 -55.58
N VAL A 313 -7.10 -62.20 -54.49
CA VAL A 313 -7.24 -61.43 -53.25
C VAL A 313 -6.06 -60.49 -53.07
N VAL A 314 -6.36 -59.23 -52.77
CA VAL A 314 -5.38 -58.24 -52.32
C VAL A 314 -5.66 -57.93 -50.86
N THR A 315 -4.64 -58.05 -50.02
CA THR A 315 -4.69 -57.77 -48.57
C THR A 315 -3.73 -56.65 -48.20
N ASP A 316 -4.07 -55.89 -47.16
CA ASP A 316 -3.18 -54.93 -46.52
C ASP A 316 -3.51 -54.82 -45.03
N TYR A 317 -2.47 -54.81 -44.18
CA TYR A 317 -2.63 -54.72 -42.73
C TYR A 317 -3.19 -53.35 -42.32
N ASN A 318 -4.27 -53.36 -41.55
CA ASN A 318 -4.88 -52.16 -41.00
C ASN A 318 -4.29 -51.87 -39.63
N LYS A 319 -3.30 -50.97 -39.59
CA LYS A 319 -2.64 -50.53 -38.36
C LYS A 319 -3.46 -49.51 -37.55
N ASP A 320 -4.50 -48.92 -38.15
CA ASP A 320 -5.27 -47.84 -37.54
C ASP A 320 -6.38 -48.39 -36.63
N ILE A 321 -6.69 -49.70 -36.74
CA ILE A 321 -7.63 -50.39 -35.85
C ILE A 321 -6.83 -51.29 -34.90
N HIS A 322 -6.76 -50.90 -33.63
CA HIS A 322 -6.14 -51.69 -32.58
C HIS A 322 -7.19 -52.56 -31.87
N LEU A 323 -7.01 -53.88 -31.92
CA LEU A 323 -7.86 -54.80 -31.17
C LEU A 323 -7.48 -54.79 -29.69
N THR A 324 -8.49 -54.70 -28.82
CA THR A 324 -8.32 -54.84 -27.37
C THR A 324 -8.88 -56.17 -26.93
N GLU A 325 -8.04 -57.02 -26.35
CA GLU A 325 -8.43 -58.28 -25.75
C GLU A 325 -9.05 -58.03 -24.37
N VAL A 326 -10.32 -58.36 -24.18
CA VAL A 326 -11.01 -58.18 -22.89
C VAL A 326 -10.93 -59.47 -22.10
N VAL A 327 -10.36 -59.40 -20.89
CA VAL A 327 -10.26 -60.53 -19.97
C VAL A 327 -11.05 -60.24 -18.71
N GLU A 328 -12.12 -60.99 -18.48
CA GLU A 328 -13.01 -60.80 -17.34
C GLU A 328 -12.61 -61.68 -16.15
N PHE A 329 -12.47 -61.05 -14.99
CA PHE A 329 -12.22 -61.72 -13.72
C PHE A 329 -13.52 -61.80 -12.92
N GLU A 330 -14.28 -62.87 -13.15
CA GLU A 330 -15.60 -63.09 -12.50
C GLU A 330 -15.54 -63.06 -10.95
N ASN A 331 -14.39 -63.42 -10.37
CA ASN A 331 -14.21 -63.52 -8.92
C ASN A 331 -13.52 -62.31 -8.27
N CYS A 332 -13.20 -61.27 -9.04
CA CYS A 332 -12.57 -60.06 -8.51
C CYS A 332 -13.59 -58.93 -8.38
N LYS A 333 -13.56 -58.22 -7.25
CA LYS A 333 -14.46 -57.08 -6.94
C LYS A 333 -13.74 -55.74 -6.86
N ASN A 334 -12.42 -55.76 -6.88
CA ASN A 334 -11.59 -54.57 -6.77
C ASN A 334 -10.23 -54.81 -7.45
N LEU A 335 -9.51 -53.71 -7.64
CA LEU A 335 -8.23 -53.68 -8.37
C LEU A 335 -7.12 -54.49 -7.68
N THR A 336 -7.19 -54.65 -6.35
CA THR A 336 -6.18 -55.35 -5.56
C THR A 336 -6.23 -56.86 -5.82
N GLU A 337 -7.43 -57.43 -5.83
CA GLU A 337 -7.65 -58.86 -6.14
C GLU A 337 -7.17 -59.20 -7.56
N VAL A 338 -7.45 -58.33 -8.53
CA VAL A 338 -6.95 -58.47 -9.91
C VAL A 338 -5.41 -58.49 -9.94
N ALA A 339 -4.76 -57.59 -9.20
CA ALA A 339 -3.30 -57.51 -9.16
C ALA A 339 -2.64 -58.73 -8.51
N GLU A 340 -3.26 -59.36 -7.52
CA GLU A 340 -2.77 -60.60 -6.90
C GLU A 340 -2.85 -61.79 -7.87
N VAL A 341 -3.97 -61.95 -8.57
CA VAL A 341 -4.15 -63.01 -9.58
C VAL A 341 -3.11 -62.88 -10.70
N ILE A 342 -2.81 -61.65 -11.13
CA ILE A 342 -1.79 -61.42 -12.15
C ILE A 342 -0.39 -61.80 -11.65
N LYS A 343 -0.07 -61.49 -10.38
CA LYS A 343 1.25 -61.77 -9.77
C LYS A 343 1.52 -63.26 -9.55
N GLU A 344 0.52 -64.07 -9.25
CA GLU A 344 0.70 -65.51 -8.93
C GLU A 344 0.86 -66.45 -10.17
N LYS A 345 1.29 -65.89 -11.31
CA LYS A 345 1.34 -66.49 -12.66
C LYS A 345 -0.03 -66.56 -13.34
N PHE A 346 -0.38 -65.46 -13.99
CA PHE A 346 -1.45 -65.41 -14.98
C PHE A 346 -1.12 -66.33 -16.19
N PRO A 347 -1.77 -67.50 -16.36
CA PRO A 347 -1.36 -68.50 -17.35
C PRO A 347 -2.08 -68.26 -18.68
N HIS A 348 -2.10 -67.01 -19.16
CA HIS A 348 -2.78 -66.63 -20.39
C HIS A 348 -1.81 -65.98 -21.36
N THR A 349 -1.75 -66.51 -22.58
CA THR A 349 -0.90 -65.97 -23.65
C THR A 349 -1.71 -64.93 -24.40
N PHE A 350 -1.30 -63.66 -24.32
CA PHE A 350 -2.02 -62.57 -24.97
C PHE A 350 -1.93 -62.65 -26.49
N THR A 351 -3.05 -62.40 -27.14
CA THR A 351 -3.21 -62.53 -28.60
C THR A 351 -3.25 -61.18 -29.32
N CYS A 352 -3.59 -60.11 -28.58
CA CYS A 352 -3.66 -58.73 -29.07
C CYS A 352 -2.65 -57.82 -28.35
N GLU A 353 -2.31 -56.68 -28.97
CA GLU A 353 -1.39 -55.69 -28.39
C GLU A 353 -2.00 -54.90 -27.22
N LYS A 354 -3.32 -54.64 -27.24
CA LYS A 354 -4.05 -54.00 -26.14
C LYS A 354 -4.82 -55.07 -25.36
N ILE A 355 -4.80 -55.00 -24.03
CA ILE A 355 -5.54 -55.90 -23.14
C ILE A 355 -6.31 -55.04 -22.12
N LEU A 356 -7.57 -55.39 -21.87
CA LEU A 356 -8.41 -54.78 -20.84
C LEU A 356 -8.86 -55.85 -19.84
N PHE A 357 -8.48 -55.68 -18.58
CA PHE A 357 -8.97 -56.51 -17.49
C PHE A 357 -10.25 -55.92 -16.91
N VAL A 358 -11.31 -56.72 -16.81
CA VAL A 358 -12.63 -56.28 -16.31
C VAL A 358 -12.97 -57.04 -15.04
N CYS A 359 -13.47 -56.33 -14.02
CA CYS A 359 -13.96 -56.91 -12.76
C CYS A 359 -15.20 -56.12 -12.29
N ALA A 360 -16.05 -56.72 -11.44
CA ALA A 360 -17.32 -56.08 -11.03
C ALA A 360 -17.09 -54.97 -9.98
N GLY A 361 -17.34 -53.70 -10.34
CA GLY A 361 -17.12 -52.52 -9.47
C GLY A 361 -18.39 -51.99 -8.76
N THR A 362 -18.19 -51.23 -7.67
CA THR A 362 -19.26 -50.51 -6.93
C THR A 362 -19.25 -49.00 -7.26
N ASP A 363 -20.42 -48.45 -7.64
CA ASP A 363 -20.66 -47.08 -8.16
C ASP A 363 -20.21 -45.92 -7.24
N ARG A 364 -19.52 -44.88 -7.78
CA ARG A 364 -19.51 -43.50 -7.23
C ARG A 364 -19.48 -42.41 -8.32
N PHE A 365 -20.14 -41.28 -8.00
CA PHE A 365 -20.50 -40.08 -8.79
C PHE A 365 -21.84 -40.13 -9.55
N LYS A 366 -22.95 -40.02 -8.82
CA LYS A 366 -24.30 -39.69 -9.34
C LYS A 366 -24.93 -38.58 -8.48
N ALA A 367 -25.70 -37.68 -9.09
CA ALA A 367 -26.50 -36.70 -8.36
C ALA A 367 -27.56 -37.40 -7.49
N ARG A 368 -27.84 -36.87 -6.29
CA ARG A 368 -28.85 -37.43 -5.41
C ARG A 368 -30.24 -36.95 -5.85
N CYS A 369 -31.00 -37.85 -6.46
CA CYS A 369 -32.38 -37.60 -6.89
C CYS A 369 -33.35 -38.27 -5.91
N TYR A 370 -34.40 -37.56 -5.51
CA TYR A 370 -35.48 -38.10 -4.68
C TYR A 370 -36.72 -38.35 -5.54
N SER A 371 -37.34 -39.52 -5.38
CA SER A 371 -38.69 -39.77 -5.89
C SER A 371 -39.68 -39.47 -4.77
N MET A 372 -40.56 -38.49 -4.97
CA MET A 372 -41.57 -38.11 -4.00
C MET A 372 -42.95 -38.56 -4.48
N ASN A 373 -43.70 -39.23 -3.61
CA ASN A 373 -45.10 -39.55 -3.87
C ASN A 373 -45.98 -38.44 -3.28
N PHE A 374 -46.83 -37.84 -4.10
CA PHE A 374 -47.84 -36.88 -3.63
C PHE A 374 -48.78 -37.58 -2.64
N LYS A 375 -48.93 -37.02 -1.44
CA LYS A 375 -49.82 -37.53 -0.40
C LYS A 375 -51.11 -36.70 -0.32
N GLU A 376 -50.98 -35.41 -0.03
CA GLU A 376 -52.10 -34.47 0.10
C GLU A 376 -51.61 -33.02 -0.02
N MET A 377 -52.54 -32.08 -0.15
CA MET A 377 -52.30 -30.64 -0.13
C MET A 377 -53.07 -30.01 1.04
N LEU A 378 -52.37 -29.27 1.90
CA LEU A 378 -52.94 -28.61 3.08
C LEU A 378 -52.97 -27.10 2.86
N PHE A 379 -54.06 -26.44 3.28
CA PHE A 379 -54.21 -24.99 3.26
C PHE A 379 -54.22 -24.48 4.70
N GLN A 380 -53.05 -24.12 5.23
CA GLN A 380 -52.85 -23.66 6.61
C GLN A 380 -51.77 -22.57 6.67
N ASP A 381 -51.58 -21.95 7.82
CA ASP A 381 -50.45 -21.03 8.01
C ASP A 381 -49.15 -21.84 7.94
N PRO A 382 -48.17 -21.49 7.09
CA PRO A 382 -46.90 -22.19 7.02
C PRO A 382 -46.17 -22.28 8.37
N LEU A 383 -46.41 -21.33 9.29
CA LEU A 383 -45.85 -21.37 10.63
C LEU A 383 -46.40 -22.52 11.49
N ASP A 384 -47.58 -23.05 11.17
CA ASP A 384 -48.18 -24.21 11.83
C ASP A 384 -47.33 -25.48 11.62
N LEU A 385 -46.46 -25.50 10.60
CA LEU A 385 -45.55 -26.63 10.37
C LEU A 385 -44.50 -26.81 11.48
N PHE A 386 -44.25 -25.75 12.26
CA PHE A 386 -43.34 -25.78 13.42
C PHE A 386 -44.03 -26.15 14.73
N GLU A 387 -45.36 -26.28 14.72
CA GLU A 387 -46.15 -26.66 15.89
C GLU A 387 -46.16 -28.19 16.08
N GLY A 388 -46.39 -28.66 17.31
CA GLY A 388 -46.47 -30.10 17.62
C GLY A 388 -45.50 -30.61 18.68
N GLU A 389 -45.12 -29.75 19.63
CA GLU A 389 -44.23 -30.07 20.78
C GLU A 389 -42.82 -30.54 20.35
N TYR A 390 -42.33 -30.07 19.21
CA TYR A 390 -40.95 -30.26 18.80
C TYR A 390 -39.99 -29.49 19.72
N THR A 391 -38.90 -30.12 20.12
CA THR A 391 -37.92 -29.58 21.07
C THR A 391 -36.65 -29.08 20.39
N ASP A 392 -36.28 -29.71 19.27
CA ASP A 392 -35.04 -29.42 18.54
C ASP A 392 -35.36 -28.90 17.14
N LEU A 393 -34.64 -27.86 16.73
CA LEU A 393 -34.69 -27.32 15.38
C LEU A 393 -33.29 -27.26 14.76
N LYS A 394 -33.12 -27.78 13.54
CA LYS A 394 -31.89 -27.61 12.76
C LYS A 394 -32.23 -26.99 11.41
N VAL A 395 -31.54 -25.91 11.04
CA VAL A 395 -31.86 -25.10 9.87
C VAL A 395 -30.64 -24.94 8.97
N ILE A 396 -30.81 -25.25 7.69
CA ILE A 396 -29.94 -24.77 6.61
C ILE A 396 -30.74 -23.72 5.86
N THR A 397 -30.21 -22.51 5.73
CA THR A 397 -30.88 -21.40 5.04
C THR A 397 -29.88 -20.57 4.28
N PHE A 398 -30.22 -20.06 3.10
CA PHE A 398 -29.28 -19.27 2.29
C PHE A 398 -29.07 -17.86 2.86
N SER A 399 -30.16 -17.23 3.30
CA SER A 399 -30.18 -15.96 4.02
C SER A 399 -31.13 -16.03 5.21
N PHE A 400 -31.09 -15.05 6.12
CA PHE A 400 -32.00 -15.02 7.26
C PHE A 400 -32.32 -13.59 7.72
N ASP A 401 -33.51 -13.43 8.30
CA ASP A 401 -33.91 -12.26 9.08
C ASP A 401 -33.67 -12.56 10.55
N PHE A 402 -32.87 -11.71 11.19
CA PHE A 402 -32.50 -11.88 12.58
C PHE A 402 -33.69 -11.86 13.55
N ASN A 403 -34.62 -10.92 13.39
CA ASN A 403 -35.78 -10.81 14.28
C ASN A 403 -36.69 -12.03 14.14
N PHE A 404 -36.84 -12.54 12.92
CA PHE A 404 -37.59 -13.76 12.68
C PHE A 404 -36.90 -14.99 13.26
N ALA A 405 -35.59 -15.14 13.07
CA ALA A 405 -34.81 -16.24 13.63
C ALA A 405 -34.88 -16.25 15.16
N ALA A 406 -34.77 -15.08 15.80
CA ALA A 406 -34.93 -14.94 17.24
C ALA A 406 -36.32 -15.40 17.70
N ARG A 407 -37.38 -14.89 17.05
CA ARG A 407 -38.76 -15.27 17.36
C ARG A 407 -39.00 -16.77 17.16
N LEU A 408 -38.55 -17.35 16.05
CA LEU A 408 -38.76 -18.78 15.78
C LEU A 408 -37.98 -19.64 16.78
N SER A 409 -36.73 -19.28 17.07
CA SER A 409 -35.88 -20.03 18.00
C SER A 409 -36.50 -20.16 19.38
N SER A 410 -37.27 -19.16 19.84
CA SER A 410 -37.93 -19.15 21.17
C SER A 410 -38.90 -20.30 21.39
N LYS A 411 -39.38 -20.95 20.31
CA LYS A 411 -40.28 -22.10 20.39
C LYS A 411 -39.59 -23.43 20.70
N PHE A 412 -38.25 -23.48 20.61
CA PHE A 412 -37.47 -24.72 20.70
C PHE A 412 -36.48 -24.66 21.86
N LYS A 413 -36.16 -25.82 22.47
CA LYS A 413 -35.13 -25.93 23.52
C LYS A 413 -33.73 -25.77 22.94
N THR A 414 -33.48 -26.38 21.78
CA THR A 414 -32.18 -26.38 21.09
C THR A 414 -32.36 -26.01 19.63
N VAL A 415 -31.50 -25.11 19.13
CA VAL A 415 -31.55 -24.63 17.75
C VAL A 415 -30.16 -24.62 17.13
N ASP A 416 -29.97 -25.29 16.00
CA ASP A 416 -28.75 -25.20 15.19
C ASP A 416 -29.06 -24.51 13.86
N ILE A 417 -28.43 -23.36 13.58
CA ILE A 417 -28.63 -22.60 12.34
C ILE A 417 -27.32 -22.57 11.55
N VAL A 418 -27.38 -23.00 10.29
CA VAL A 418 -26.28 -22.85 9.32
C VAL A 418 -26.70 -21.82 8.27
N VAL A 419 -26.03 -20.67 8.27
CA VAL A 419 -26.34 -19.56 7.36
C VAL A 419 -25.55 -19.72 6.05
N GLY A 420 -26.18 -20.36 5.08
CA GLY A 420 -25.75 -20.66 3.71
C GLY A 420 -25.42 -19.45 2.83
N ALA A 421 -24.50 -18.61 3.26
CA ALA A 421 -23.61 -17.83 2.43
C ALA A 421 -24.18 -17.17 1.15
N GLU A 422 -25.25 -16.35 1.30
CA GLU A 422 -25.80 -15.47 0.26
C GLU A 422 -24.72 -14.74 -0.56
N PHE A 423 -23.62 -14.41 0.14
CA PHE A 423 -22.44 -13.74 -0.33
C PHE A 423 -21.55 -14.50 -1.35
N LEU A 424 -21.68 -15.83 -1.48
CA LEU A 424 -20.84 -16.63 -2.40
C LEU A 424 -21.40 -16.68 -3.83
N SER A 425 -22.57 -16.10 -4.10
CA SER A 425 -23.19 -16.04 -5.43
C SER A 425 -22.56 -14.99 -6.36
N GLU A 426 -21.93 -13.94 -5.82
CA GLU A 426 -21.25 -12.87 -6.58
C GLU A 426 -19.84 -13.25 -7.10
N LYS A 427 -19.44 -14.53 -7.00
CA LYS A 427 -18.07 -15.03 -7.21
C LYS A 427 -17.52 -14.93 -8.64
N ILE A 428 -18.36 -14.69 -9.64
CA ILE A 428 -18.01 -14.95 -11.04
C ILE A 428 -16.89 -14.01 -11.56
N ASN A 429 -16.63 -12.86 -10.91
CA ASN A 429 -15.62 -11.87 -11.36
C ASN A 429 -14.70 -11.26 -10.28
N LYS A 430 -14.65 -11.81 -9.04
CA LYS A 430 -13.88 -11.22 -7.93
C LYS A 430 -12.55 -11.96 -7.70
N SER A 431 -11.49 -11.23 -7.37
CA SER A 431 -10.19 -11.81 -6.98
C SER A 431 -10.29 -12.60 -5.67
N LEU A 432 -9.35 -13.52 -5.44
CA LEU A 432 -9.27 -14.32 -4.22
C LEU A 432 -9.27 -13.49 -2.92
N THR A 433 -8.66 -12.30 -2.99
CA THR A 433 -8.60 -11.34 -1.87
C THR A 433 -9.96 -10.70 -1.60
N GLU A 434 -10.69 -10.35 -2.66
CA GLU A 434 -12.04 -9.78 -2.55
C GLU A 434 -13.05 -10.81 -2.07
N GLN A 435 -12.94 -12.06 -2.55
CA GLN A 435 -13.75 -13.16 -2.04
C GLN A 435 -13.52 -13.38 -0.54
N MET A 436 -12.26 -13.38 -0.09
CA MET A 436 -11.92 -13.56 1.32
C MET A 436 -12.38 -12.38 2.20
N ALA A 437 -12.27 -11.15 1.71
CA ALA A 437 -12.74 -9.96 2.44
C ALA A 437 -14.24 -10.03 2.71
N TYR A 438 -15.00 -10.51 1.74
CA TYR A 438 -16.45 -10.61 1.81
C TYR A 438 -16.92 -11.69 2.79
N ILE A 439 -16.23 -12.83 2.83
CA ILE A 439 -16.48 -13.92 3.79
C ILE A 439 -16.26 -13.44 5.23
N LEU A 440 -15.15 -12.74 5.47
CA LEU A 440 -14.82 -12.22 6.78
C LEU A 440 -15.84 -11.13 7.21
N ALA A 441 -16.17 -10.18 6.33
CA ALA A 441 -17.18 -9.16 6.61
C ALA A 441 -18.54 -9.79 7.00
N SER A 442 -18.93 -10.87 6.32
CA SER A 442 -20.18 -11.59 6.59
C SER A 442 -20.20 -12.22 7.98
N ALA A 443 -19.15 -12.96 8.34
CA ALA A 443 -19.04 -13.59 9.66
C ALA A 443 -19.08 -12.56 10.79
N HIS A 444 -18.46 -11.39 10.55
CA HIS A 444 -18.50 -10.27 11.49
C HIS A 444 -19.92 -9.69 11.64
N ASN A 445 -20.63 -9.49 10.53
CA ASN A 445 -21.99 -8.96 10.56
C ASN A 445 -22.97 -9.90 11.27
N VAL A 446 -22.86 -11.22 11.07
CA VAL A 446 -23.69 -12.21 11.78
C VAL A 446 -23.47 -12.12 13.30
N LYS A 447 -22.21 -12.00 13.75
CA LYS A 447 -21.89 -11.80 15.18
C LYS A 447 -22.48 -10.49 15.72
N ARG A 448 -22.32 -9.38 14.98
CA ARG A 448 -22.89 -8.06 15.35
C ARG A 448 -24.40 -8.10 15.50
N LEU A 449 -25.11 -8.67 14.52
CA LEU A 449 -26.57 -8.79 14.56
C LEU A 449 -27.02 -9.65 15.74
N ALA A 450 -26.28 -10.73 16.06
CA ALA A 450 -26.55 -11.55 17.23
C ALA A 450 -26.51 -10.79 18.55
N CYS A 451 -25.64 -9.79 18.70
CA CYS A 451 -25.56 -8.94 19.89
C CYS A 451 -26.75 -7.97 20.04
N ASN A 452 -27.49 -7.66 18.97
CA ASN A 452 -28.54 -6.62 18.99
C ASN A 452 -29.86 -7.05 19.67
N ASN A 453 -30.06 -8.34 19.95
CA ASN A 453 -31.20 -8.84 20.74
C ASN A 453 -30.68 -9.61 21.94
N GLN A 454 -30.84 -9.02 23.13
CA GLN A 454 -30.29 -9.54 24.38
C GLN A 454 -30.79 -10.95 24.74
N GLU A 455 -32.06 -11.24 24.48
CA GLU A 455 -32.65 -12.55 24.77
C GLU A 455 -32.07 -13.62 23.84
N PHE A 456 -31.97 -13.32 22.55
CA PHE A 456 -31.35 -14.22 21.58
C PHE A 456 -29.85 -14.41 21.84
N ALA A 457 -29.13 -13.32 22.13
CA ALA A 457 -27.70 -13.35 22.49
C ALA A 457 -27.45 -14.22 23.72
N LYS A 458 -28.29 -14.07 24.76
CA LYS A 458 -28.23 -14.89 25.97
C LYS A 458 -28.37 -16.38 25.65
N ARG A 459 -29.32 -16.75 24.80
CA ARG A 459 -29.52 -18.14 24.37
C ARG A 459 -28.38 -18.68 23.53
N VAL A 460 -27.69 -17.84 22.75
CA VAL A 460 -26.45 -18.22 22.06
C VAL A 460 -25.32 -18.46 23.07
N ILE A 461 -25.17 -17.59 24.07
CA ILE A 461 -24.17 -17.72 25.15
C ILE A 461 -24.42 -18.99 25.98
N GLU A 462 -25.68 -19.30 26.28
CA GLU A 462 -26.10 -20.48 27.04
C GLU A 462 -26.01 -21.78 26.22
N GLY A 463 -25.70 -21.70 24.92
CA GLY A 463 -25.56 -22.85 24.01
C GLY A 463 -26.88 -23.45 23.54
N GLU A 464 -28.01 -22.80 23.84
CA GLU A 464 -29.34 -23.19 23.37
C GLU A 464 -29.53 -22.89 21.88
N VAL A 465 -28.89 -21.84 21.37
CA VAL A 465 -28.90 -21.46 19.96
C VAL A 465 -27.47 -21.46 19.41
N ASN A 466 -27.18 -22.37 18.49
CA ASN A 466 -25.89 -22.47 17.83
C ASN A 466 -25.98 -21.92 16.41
N ILE A 467 -25.27 -20.82 16.15
CA ILE A 467 -25.21 -20.22 14.81
C ILE A 467 -23.85 -20.57 14.20
N LYS A 468 -23.87 -21.11 12.98
CA LYS A 468 -22.67 -21.44 12.22
C LYS A 468 -22.63 -20.73 10.88
N CYS A 469 -21.48 -20.16 10.56
CA CYS A 469 -21.16 -19.55 9.28
C CYS A 469 -20.34 -20.55 8.45
N PRO A 470 -20.80 -20.96 7.25
CA PRO A 470 -20.03 -21.78 6.33
C PRO A 470 -18.68 -21.16 6.05
N LYS A 471 -17.64 -21.99 6.07
CA LYS A 471 -16.28 -21.53 5.79
C LYS A 471 -16.19 -21.08 4.32
N PHE A 472 -16.50 -21.95 3.34
CA PHE A 472 -16.33 -21.63 1.90
C PHE A 472 -17.33 -22.33 0.93
N LEU A 473 -18.30 -23.11 1.43
CA LEU A 473 -19.33 -23.78 0.60
C LEU A 473 -20.58 -22.90 0.46
N CYS A 474 -21.05 -22.67 -0.76
CA CYS A 474 -22.34 -22.06 -1.03
C CYS A 474 -23.42 -23.13 -0.94
N ASP A 475 -24.23 -23.11 0.12
CA ASP A 475 -25.36 -24.02 0.29
C ASP A 475 -26.67 -23.25 0.10
N HIS A 476 -27.30 -23.44 -1.07
CA HIS A 476 -28.57 -22.78 -1.40
C HIS A 476 -29.79 -23.54 -0.86
N ARG A 477 -29.59 -24.71 -0.25
CA ARG A 477 -30.67 -25.54 0.28
C ARG A 477 -31.35 -24.82 1.44
N LYS A 478 -32.67 -25.01 1.55
CA LYS A 478 -33.50 -24.52 2.64
C LYS A 478 -34.11 -25.76 3.27
N ILE A 479 -33.62 -26.12 4.45
CA ILE A 479 -33.96 -27.37 5.11
C ILE A 479 -34.21 -27.06 6.57
N TYR A 480 -35.35 -27.52 7.09
CA TYR A 480 -35.72 -27.41 8.49
C TYR A 480 -35.99 -28.82 9.02
N LEU A 481 -35.21 -29.24 10.00
CA LEU A 481 -35.31 -30.53 10.66
C LEU A 481 -35.84 -30.32 12.07
N LEU A 482 -36.98 -30.92 12.38
CA LEU A 482 -37.63 -30.82 13.68
C LEU A 482 -37.65 -32.20 14.34
N LYS A 483 -37.41 -32.24 15.64
CA LYS A 483 -37.49 -33.46 16.45
C LYS A 483 -38.16 -33.16 17.79
N ALA A 484 -39.03 -34.06 18.22
CA ALA A 484 -39.71 -34.02 19.52
C ALA A 484 -39.11 -35.06 20.48
N ASP A 485 -39.31 -34.85 21.79
CA ASP A 485 -38.84 -35.75 22.85
C ASP A 485 -39.44 -37.17 22.73
N ASP A 486 -40.62 -37.30 22.12
CA ASP A 486 -41.33 -38.58 21.90
C ASP A 486 -40.84 -39.35 20.66
N GLY A 487 -39.86 -38.82 19.93
CA GLY A 487 -39.26 -39.44 18.76
C GLY A 487 -39.92 -39.08 17.42
N ARG A 488 -40.98 -38.27 17.40
CA ARG A 488 -41.52 -37.72 16.14
C ARG A 488 -40.48 -36.81 15.47
N THR A 489 -40.36 -36.92 14.16
CA THR A 489 -39.48 -36.07 13.34
C THR A 489 -40.24 -35.44 12.18
N ARG A 490 -39.71 -34.34 11.66
CA ARG A 490 -40.22 -33.67 10.45
C ARG A 490 -39.07 -33.04 9.69
N VAL A 491 -39.12 -33.17 8.37
CA VAL A 491 -38.25 -32.48 7.43
C VAL A 491 -39.10 -31.54 6.58
N ILE A 492 -38.73 -30.26 6.50
CA ILE A 492 -39.38 -29.26 5.64
C ILE A 492 -38.37 -28.80 4.59
N PHE A 493 -38.74 -28.85 3.30
CA PHE A 493 -37.94 -28.37 2.16
C PHE A 493 -38.61 -27.20 1.44
N PRO A 494 -38.78 -26.06 2.12
CA PRO A 494 -39.48 -24.97 1.50
C PRO A 494 -38.60 -24.27 0.46
N SER A 495 -39.21 -23.50 -0.44
CA SER A 495 -38.48 -22.49 -1.20
C SER A 495 -38.14 -21.25 -0.36
N ALA A 496 -38.73 -21.14 0.85
CA ALA A 496 -38.54 -20.06 1.81
C ALA A 496 -37.23 -20.13 2.63
N ASN A 497 -36.48 -19.01 2.65
CA ASN A 497 -35.39 -18.77 3.59
C ASN A 497 -35.91 -18.49 5.02
N LEU A 498 -35.03 -18.45 6.02
CA LEU A 498 -35.36 -18.14 7.41
C LEU A 498 -35.65 -16.64 7.58
N SER A 499 -36.73 -16.14 6.96
CA SER A 499 -37.12 -14.73 7.03
C SER A 499 -38.62 -14.53 7.29
N GLY A 500 -38.95 -13.45 7.97
CA GLY A 500 -40.34 -13.17 8.35
C GLY A 500 -41.26 -12.90 7.16
N SER A 501 -40.72 -12.37 6.06
CA SER A 501 -41.47 -12.16 4.82
C SER A 501 -41.71 -13.46 4.06
N ALA A 502 -40.71 -14.37 4.00
CA ALA A 502 -40.82 -15.63 3.27
C ALA A 502 -41.83 -16.56 3.93
N TRP A 503 -41.92 -16.57 5.26
CA TRP A 503 -42.89 -17.36 6.04
C TRP A 503 -44.22 -16.65 6.30
N ASN A 504 -44.50 -15.55 5.60
CA ASN A 504 -45.76 -14.81 5.71
C ASN A 504 -46.46 -14.78 4.35
N VAL A 505 -47.58 -15.52 4.27
CA VAL A 505 -48.39 -15.68 3.06
C VAL A 505 -48.91 -14.37 2.45
N ASN A 506 -48.94 -13.27 3.22
CA ASN A 506 -49.35 -11.96 2.73
C ASN A 506 -48.23 -11.18 2.02
N HIS A 507 -46.98 -11.63 2.13
CA HIS A 507 -45.82 -10.91 1.59
C HIS A 507 -45.16 -11.69 0.44
N HIS A 508 -44.95 -13.00 0.59
CA HIS A 508 -44.28 -13.85 -0.40
C HIS A 508 -45.08 -15.14 -0.64
N ILE A 509 -45.09 -15.61 -1.89
CA ILE A 509 -45.66 -16.92 -2.27
C ILE A 509 -44.50 -17.90 -2.40
N GLU A 510 -44.47 -18.91 -1.53
CA GLU A 510 -43.44 -19.95 -1.45
C GLU A 510 -44.12 -21.31 -1.32
N ASP A 511 -43.42 -22.38 -1.71
CA ASP A 511 -43.88 -23.76 -1.51
C ASP A 511 -43.27 -24.33 -0.21
N TYR A 512 -44.06 -25.11 0.55
CA TYR A 512 -43.64 -25.71 1.82
C TYR A 512 -43.82 -27.25 1.89
N PRO A 513 -43.14 -28.04 1.03
CA PRO A 513 -43.14 -29.49 1.15
C PRO A 513 -42.58 -29.95 2.51
N PHE A 514 -43.24 -30.91 3.15
CA PHE A 514 -42.74 -31.54 4.38
C PHE A 514 -42.95 -33.05 4.38
N CYS A 515 -42.14 -33.75 5.18
CA CYS A 515 -42.14 -35.20 5.34
C CYS A 515 -41.89 -35.58 6.81
N ASP A 516 -42.73 -36.45 7.36
CA ASP A 516 -42.64 -36.94 8.75
C ASP A 516 -42.04 -38.36 8.83
N ASP A 517 -41.24 -38.75 7.81
CA ASP A 517 -40.57 -40.05 7.76
C ASP A 517 -39.20 -40.02 8.47
N ASN A 518 -39.02 -40.96 9.41
CA ASN A 518 -37.83 -41.01 10.26
C ASN A 518 -36.55 -41.42 9.50
N GLU A 519 -36.63 -42.34 8.52
CA GLU A 519 -35.46 -42.75 7.75
C GLU A 519 -34.95 -41.61 6.88
N PHE A 520 -35.90 -40.90 6.28
CA PHE A 520 -35.63 -39.72 5.48
C PHE A 520 -35.06 -38.57 6.34
N TYR A 521 -35.58 -38.36 7.55
CA TYR A 521 -35.00 -37.43 8.52
C TYR A 521 -33.54 -37.75 8.83
N GLU A 522 -33.21 -39.00 9.15
CA GLU A 522 -31.85 -39.41 9.48
C GLU A 522 -30.88 -39.23 8.31
N MET A 523 -31.33 -39.49 7.08
CA MET A 523 -30.54 -39.23 5.87
C MET A 523 -30.22 -37.74 5.71
N VAL A 524 -31.21 -36.87 5.86
CA VAL A 524 -31.02 -35.41 5.71
C VAL A 524 -30.21 -34.84 6.89
N LEU A 525 -30.34 -35.43 8.09
CA LEU A 525 -29.52 -35.09 9.24
C LEU A 525 -28.02 -35.35 8.98
N GLN A 526 -27.66 -36.36 8.19
CA GLN A 526 -26.25 -36.57 7.79
C GLN A 526 -25.74 -35.44 6.88
N ASP A 527 -26.58 -34.92 5.99
CA ASP A 527 -26.23 -33.75 5.19
C ASP A 527 -26.04 -32.51 6.07
N PHE A 528 -26.91 -32.34 7.08
CA PHE A 528 -26.79 -31.27 8.07
C PHE A 528 -25.48 -31.39 8.85
N LYS A 529 -25.14 -32.57 9.38
CA LYS A 529 -23.88 -32.81 10.10
C LYS A 529 -22.66 -32.53 9.22
N THR A 530 -22.74 -32.89 7.94
CA THR A 530 -21.68 -32.61 6.97
C THR A 530 -21.45 -31.11 6.83
N ILE A 531 -22.49 -30.31 6.54
CA ILE A 531 -22.31 -28.85 6.40
C ILE A 531 -21.96 -28.18 7.74
N GLN A 532 -22.47 -28.71 8.85
CA GLN A 532 -22.16 -28.26 10.20
C GLN A 532 -20.68 -28.45 10.55
N SER A 533 -20.03 -29.51 10.03
CA SER A 533 -18.58 -29.75 10.19
C SER A 533 -17.72 -28.81 9.34
N LEU A 534 -18.28 -28.25 8.26
CA LEU A 534 -17.62 -27.34 7.32
C LEU A 534 -17.89 -25.86 7.65
N SER A 535 -18.47 -25.58 8.82
CA SER A 535 -18.88 -24.24 9.25
C SER A 535 -18.24 -23.84 10.57
N SER A 536 -17.96 -22.55 10.75
CA SER A 536 -17.38 -21.96 11.96
C SER A 536 -18.49 -21.49 12.90
N SER A 537 -18.34 -21.67 14.20
CA SER A 537 -19.35 -21.26 15.18
C SER A 537 -19.25 -19.77 15.49
N VAL A 538 -20.39 -19.09 15.62
CA VAL A 538 -20.45 -17.71 16.11
C VAL A 538 -20.48 -17.74 17.63
N VAL A 539 -19.42 -17.25 18.27
CA VAL A 539 -19.29 -17.21 19.74
C VAL A 539 -19.50 -15.77 20.22
N LEU A 540 -20.32 -15.61 21.25
CA LEU A 540 -20.61 -14.34 21.92
C LEU A 540 -20.01 -14.34 23.34
N ASP A 541 -19.55 -13.18 23.81
CA ASP A 541 -18.97 -13.02 25.14
C ASP A 541 -20.05 -12.92 26.23
N ALA A 542 -19.76 -13.42 27.43
CA ALA A 542 -20.72 -13.43 28.54
C ALA A 542 -21.06 -12.02 29.09
N ASN A 543 -20.24 -11.00 28.77
CA ASN A 543 -20.38 -9.62 29.29
C ASN A 543 -21.35 -8.73 28.51
N VAL A 544 -22.10 -9.29 27.54
CA VAL A 544 -23.07 -8.55 26.70
C VAL A 544 -24.17 -7.84 27.52
N GLN A 545 -24.29 -8.11 28.83
CA GLN A 545 -25.27 -7.48 29.72
C GLN A 545 -24.87 -6.09 30.27
N GLU A 546 -23.59 -5.68 30.25
CA GLU A 546 -23.16 -4.38 30.80
C GLU A 546 -22.90 -3.30 29.72
N ASP A 547 -22.62 -3.67 28.48
CA ASP A 547 -22.36 -2.73 27.37
C ASP A 547 -23.64 -2.33 26.63
N THR A 548 -24.61 -1.78 27.36
CA THR A 548 -25.74 -1.04 26.75
C THR A 548 -25.41 0.43 26.45
N ALA A 549 -24.13 0.81 26.52
CA ALA A 549 -23.69 1.93 25.71
C ALA A 549 -23.76 1.43 24.26
N VAL A 550 -24.76 1.93 23.51
CA VAL A 550 -24.79 1.96 22.05
C VAL A 550 -23.37 1.77 21.54
N MET A 551 -23.04 0.63 20.90
CA MET A 551 -21.76 0.53 20.19
C MET A 551 -21.74 1.74 19.26
N ASN A 552 -20.93 2.74 19.63
CA ASN A 552 -20.90 3.98 18.89
C ASN A 552 -20.44 3.59 17.49
N GLU A 553 -21.02 4.18 16.45
CA GLU A 553 -20.54 4.02 15.06
C GLU A 553 -19.03 4.35 14.90
N ASN A 554 -18.40 4.87 15.96
CA ASN A 554 -16.99 5.22 16.05
C ASN A 554 -16.12 4.24 16.87
N ASP A 555 -16.65 3.17 17.47
CA ASP A 555 -15.79 2.19 18.14
C ASP A 555 -15.05 1.33 17.11
N PRO A 556 -13.71 1.23 17.21
CA PRO A 556 -12.91 0.57 16.19
C PRO A 556 -13.15 -0.94 16.20
N VAL A 557 -13.76 -1.44 15.13
CA VAL A 557 -13.94 -2.86 14.82
C VAL A 557 -12.64 -3.65 15.04
N SER A 558 -12.63 -4.59 15.99
CA SER A 558 -11.50 -5.50 16.18
C SER A 558 -11.63 -6.74 15.30
N LEU A 559 -10.65 -6.97 14.42
CA LEU A 559 -10.66 -8.15 13.55
C LEU A 559 -10.47 -9.46 14.33
N LYS A 560 -9.94 -9.40 15.56
CA LYS A 560 -9.81 -10.58 16.45
C LYS A 560 -11.17 -11.14 16.88
N GLU A 561 -12.21 -10.31 16.86
CA GLU A 561 -13.57 -10.71 17.25
C GLU A 561 -14.32 -11.40 16.09
N ASN A 562 -13.75 -11.43 14.89
CA ASN A 562 -14.35 -12.13 13.76
C ASN A 562 -14.36 -13.65 14.02
N PRO A 563 -15.51 -14.35 13.90
CA PRO A 563 -15.62 -15.77 14.24
C PRO A 563 -14.62 -16.67 13.51
N ILE A 564 -14.32 -16.37 12.23
CA ILE A 564 -13.39 -17.16 11.41
C ILE A 564 -11.94 -16.89 11.81
N ILE A 565 -11.59 -15.64 12.15
CA ILE A 565 -10.24 -15.27 12.60
C ILE A 565 -10.00 -15.80 14.02
N GLU A 566 -10.97 -15.66 14.91
CA GLU A 566 -10.93 -16.14 16.29
C GLU A 566 -10.68 -17.65 16.35
N GLU A 567 -11.44 -18.44 15.59
CA GLU A 567 -11.23 -19.88 15.47
C GLU A 567 -9.84 -20.18 14.88
N ALA A 568 -9.43 -19.50 13.82
CA ALA A 568 -8.12 -19.71 13.21
C ALA A 568 -6.94 -19.32 14.10
N THR A 569 -7.12 -18.38 15.05
CA THR A 569 -6.11 -18.07 16.08
C THR A 569 -6.05 -19.08 17.22
N LYS A 570 -7.12 -19.82 17.49
CA LYS A 570 -7.16 -20.88 18.52
C LYS A 570 -6.44 -22.16 18.07
N TYR A 571 -6.36 -22.39 16.76
CA TYR A 571 -5.75 -23.59 16.17
C TYR A 571 -4.56 -23.23 15.28
N VAL A 572 -3.36 -23.18 15.88
CA VAL A 572 -2.10 -22.98 15.15
C VAL A 572 -1.93 -24.13 14.15
N ASP A 573 -1.89 -23.80 12.84
CA ASP A 573 -1.79 -24.69 11.67
C ASP A 573 -3.08 -25.20 11.00
N THR A 574 -4.20 -24.50 11.17
CA THR A 574 -5.42 -24.84 10.39
C THR A 574 -5.37 -24.24 8.98
N ALA A 575 -5.07 -25.07 7.98
CA ALA A 575 -5.28 -24.71 6.57
C ALA A 575 -6.78 -24.54 6.31
N ILE A 576 -7.19 -23.30 6.06
CA ILE A 576 -8.55 -22.99 5.67
C ILE A 576 -8.76 -23.44 4.20
N VAL A 577 -9.85 -24.18 3.90
CA VAL A 577 -10.07 -24.89 2.63
C VAL A 577 -11.11 -24.16 1.79
N VAL A 578 -10.75 -23.71 0.58
CA VAL A 578 -11.67 -23.10 -0.41
C VAL A 578 -11.81 -24.02 -1.61
N GLN A 579 -13.01 -24.52 -1.89
CA GLN A 579 -13.27 -25.25 -3.13
C GLN A 579 -13.83 -24.28 -4.18
N LYS A 580 -13.28 -24.30 -5.39
CA LYS A 580 -13.84 -23.58 -6.53
C LYS A 580 -15.18 -24.21 -6.88
N VAL A 581 -16.22 -23.39 -7.01
CA VAL A 581 -17.50 -23.83 -7.59
C VAL A 581 -17.32 -23.81 -9.10
N ASP A 582 -17.07 -24.96 -9.70
CA ASP A 582 -17.10 -25.11 -11.15
C ASP A 582 -18.57 -25.25 -11.59
N ASN A 583 -19.27 -24.12 -11.79
CA ASN A 583 -20.37 -24.12 -12.76
C ASN A 583 -20.63 -22.70 -13.34
N PRO A 584 -20.57 -22.47 -14.66
CA PRO A 584 -20.69 -21.14 -15.27
C PRO A 584 -22.12 -20.67 -15.60
N GLU A 585 -23.18 -21.34 -15.14
CA GLU A 585 -24.55 -21.02 -15.59
C GLU A 585 -25.53 -20.77 -14.46
N THR A 586 -25.48 -19.57 -13.86
CA THR A 586 -26.67 -18.91 -13.29
C THR A 586 -26.40 -17.43 -13.10
N LYS A 587 -26.75 -16.61 -14.10
CA LYS A 587 -26.91 -15.16 -13.91
C LYS A 587 -28.27 -14.94 -13.25
N LEU A 588 -28.29 -14.77 -11.93
CA LEU A 588 -29.43 -14.20 -11.22
C LEU A 588 -29.05 -12.80 -10.78
N THR A 589 -29.85 -11.82 -11.22
CA THR A 589 -29.77 -10.43 -10.76
C THR A 589 -30.30 -10.40 -9.33
N ILE A 590 -29.42 -10.36 -8.33
CA ILE A 590 -29.78 -10.17 -6.93
C ILE A 590 -29.80 -8.67 -6.66
N VAL A 591 -30.92 -8.16 -6.15
CA VAL A 591 -31.08 -6.77 -5.72
C VAL A 591 -30.52 -6.68 -4.30
N ASN A 592 -29.38 -5.99 -4.15
CA ASN A 592 -28.73 -5.78 -2.86
C ASN A 592 -29.57 -4.89 -1.94
N TYR A 593 -30.03 -5.46 -0.83
CA TYR A 593 -30.52 -4.71 0.33
C TYR A 593 -29.75 -5.15 1.57
N ASN A 594 -28.55 -4.60 1.78
CA ASN A 594 -27.88 -4.56 3.08
C ASN A 594 -26.85 -3.42 3.10
N LYS A 595 -27.26 -2.24 3.58
CA LYS A 595 -26.38 -1.05 3.76
C LYS A 595 -25.19 -1.30 4.69
N ASP A 596 -25.30 -2.31 5.55
CA ASP A 596 -24.30 -2.63 6.59
C ASP A 596 -23.12 -3.48 6.08
N MET A 597 -23.30 -4.22 4.98
CA MET A 597 -22.21 -4.98 4.34
C MET A 597 -21.17 -4.05 3.69
N GLU A 598 -21.60 -2.89 3.19
CA GLU A 598 -20.73 -1.87 2.60
C GLU A 598 -19.79 -1.24 3.63
N GLU A 599 -20.08 -1.38 4.94
CA GLU A 599 -19.30 -0.82 6.05
C GLU A 599 -17.99 -1.58 6.29
N PHE A 600 -18.04 -2.92 6.33
CA PHE A 600 -16.89 -3.75 6.75
C PHE A 600 -15.99 -4.20 5.58
N GLU A 601 -16.55 -4.37 4.38
CA GLU A 601 -15.81 -4.86 3.21
C GLU A 601 -14.52 -4.05 2.89
N PRO A 602 -14.53 -2.70 2.94
CA PRO A 602 -13.33 -1.89 2.68
C PRO A 602 -12.19 -2.14 3.68
N LEU A 603 -12.52 -2.34 4.96
CA LEU A 603 -11.54 -2.61 6.02
C LEU A 603 -10.84 -3.94 5.77
N TYR A 604 -11.61 -5.01 5.56
CA TYR A 604 -11.05 -6.35 5.29
C TYR A 604 -10.23 -6.38 3.99
N LYS A 605 -10.65 -5.66 2.94
CA LYS A 605 -9.85 -5.54 1.70
C LYS A 605 -8.49 -4.90 1.94
N GLU A 606 -8.42 -3.81 2.69
CA GLU A 606 -7.15 -3.13 2.96
C GLU A 606 -6.26 -3.96 3.91
N CYS A 607 -6.85 -4.65 4.90
CA CYS A 607 -6.11 -5.55 5.80
C CYS A 607 -5.56 -6.80 5.10
N LEU A 608 -6.26 -7.31 4.08
CA LEU A 608 -5.80 -8.44 3.27
C LEU A 608 -4.79 -8.04 2.19
N LYS A 609 -4.56 -6.75 1.96
CA LYS A 609 -3.59 -6.23 0.98
C LYS A 609 -2.18 -6.72 1.30
N ASN A 610 -1.45 -7.19 0.29
CA ASN A 610 -0.09 -7.74 0.40
C ASN A 610 0.07 -9.04 1.22
N THR A 611 -1.03 -9.70 1.65
CA THR A 611 -0.95 -11.00 2.32
C THR A 611 -0.49 -12.13 1.39
N ARG A 612 -0.60 -11.94 0.06
CA ARG A 612 -0.25 -12.90 -1.00
C ARG A 612 -0.92 -14.26 -0.76
N LEU A 613 -2.24 -14.25 -0.62
CA LEU A 613 -3.04 -15.49 -0.62
C LEU A 613 -2.70 -16.30 -1.85
N LYS A 614 -2.35 -17.57 -1.66
CA LYS A 614 -2.03 -18.50 -2.74
C LYS A 614 -2.96 -19.68 -2.67
N GLU A 615 -3.41 -20.10 -3.85
CA GLU A 615 -4.00 -21.41 -4.05
C GLU A 615 -2.87 -22.46 -4.02
N ASN A 616 -3.12 -23.59 -3.38
CA ASN A 616 -2.27 -24.75 -3.52
C ASN A 616 -2.56 -25.47 -4.85
N LYS A 617 -1.82 -26.55 -5.15
CA LYS A 617 -1.95 -27.30 -6.40
C LYS A 617 -3.33 -27.94 -6.62
N ASP A 618 -4.15 -28.00 -5.56
CA ASP A 618 -5.48 -28.61 -5.55
C ASP A 618 -6.62 -27.56 -5.51
N GLY A 619 -6.28 -26.27 -5.69
CA GLY A 619 -7.26 -25.17 -5.79
C GLY A 619 -7.68 -24.55 -4.44
N TYR A 620 -7.05 -24.92 -3.32
CA TYR A 620 -7.40 -24.43 -1.98
C TYR A 620 -6.58 -23.22 -1.53
N VAL A 621 -7.21 -22.25 -0.87
CA VAL A 621 -6.55 -21.03 -0.35
C VAL A 621 -6.09 -21.21 1.09
N VAL A 622 -4.79 -21.41 1.29
CA VAL A 622 -4.25 -21.65 2.64
C VAL A 622 -4.05 -20.33 3.41
N ILE A 623 -4.83 -20.11 4.47
CA ILE A 623 -4.55 -19.08 5.48
C ILE A 623 -3.67 -19.69 6.57
N THR A 624 -2.42 -19.26 6.63
CA THR A 624 -1.45 -19.73 7.66
C THR A 624 -1.47 -18.81 8.88
N ALA A 625 -0.95 -19.25 10.02
CA ALA A 625 -0.71 -18.38 11.18
C ALA A 625 0.16 -17.15 10.82
N LYS A 626 1.08 -17.29 9.86
CA LYS A 626 1.86 -16.19 9.29
C LYS A 626 1.01 -15.21 8.48
N THR A 627 -0.04 -15.70 7.81
CA THR A 627 -1.03 -14.88 7.11
C THR A 627 -1.92 -14.14 8.10
N ILE A 628 -2.38 -14.81 9.17
CA ILE A 628 -3.19 -14.21 10.24
C ILE A 628 -2.40 -13.12 10.96
N ASN A 629 -1.15 -13.40 11.37
CA ASN A 629 -0.28 -12.40 11.97
C ASN A 629 -0.05 -11.21 11.04
N LYS A 630 0.05 -11.42 9.72
CA LYS A 630 0.09 -10.29 8.76
C LYS A 630 -1.22 -9.53 8.69
N ILE A 631 -2.38 -10.18 8.77
CA ILE A 631 -3.69 -9.52 8.79
C ILE A 631 -3.81 -8.65 10.05
N LEU A 632 -3.44 -9.17 11.22
CA LEU A 632 -3.44 -8.44 12.49
C LEU A 632 -2.40 -7.31 12.52
N VAL A 633 -1.20 -7.52 11.96
CA VAL A 633 -0.19 -6.45 11.81
C VAL A 633 -0.67 -5.40 10.80
N ASN A 634 -1.36 -5.80 9.74
CA ASN A 634 -1.94 -4.87 8.77
C ASN A 634 -3.12 -4.11 9.37
N GLU A 635 -3.93 -4.71 10.24
CA GLU A 635 -4.96 -4.06 11.06
C GLU A 635 -4.32 -3.00 11.95
N GLU A 636 -3.29 -3.36 12.71
CA GLU A 636 -2.58 -2.41 13.56
C GLU A 636 -1.90 -1.33 12.73
N THR A 637 -1.40 -1.65 11.53
CA THR A 637 -0.88 -0.67 10.57
C THR A 637 -1.98 0.23 10.00
N CYS A 638 -3.16 -0.30 9.71
CA CYS A 638 -4.32 0.47 9.24
C CYS A 638 -4.85 1.36 10.37
N ARG A 639 -4.88 0.87 11.60
CA ARG A 639 -5.24 1.63 12.80
C ARG A 639 -4.20 2.70 13.09
N LEU A 640 -2.91 2.38 13.04
CA LEU A 640 -1.84 3.36 13.19
C LEU A 640 -1.88 4.36 12.06
N LYS A 641 -2.14 3.97 10.80
CA LYS A 641 -2.36 4.90 9.69
C LYS A 641 -3.62 5.73 9.90
N LYS A 642 -4.71 5.18 10.44
CA LYS A 642 -5.97 5.91 10.68
C LYS A 642 -5.82 6.86 11.86
N VAL A 643 -5.18 6.47 12.94
CA VAL A 643 -4.76 7.33 14.08
C VAL A 643 -3.73 8.36 13.63
N THR A 644 -2.79 8.01 12.75
CA THR A 644 -1.84 8.96 12.16
C THR A 644 -2.57 9.89 11.20
N VAL A 645 -3.56 9.41 10.43
CA VAL A 645 -4.39 10.20 9.52
C VAL A 645 -5.39 11.05 10.28
N GLU A 646 -5.89 10.63 11.45
CA GLU A 646 -6.79 11.36 12.35
C GLU A 646 -6.01 12.39 13.18
N GLN A 647 -4.79 12.05 13.63
CA GLN A 647 -3.81 13.00 14.18
C GLN A 647 -3.28 13.97 13.11
N ILE A 648 -3.23 13.56 11.83
CA ILE A 648 -2.97 14.42 10.67
C ILE A 648 -4.27 15.11 10.20
N SER A 649 -5.47 14.66 10.60
CA SER A 649 -6.76 15.24 10.22
C SER A 649 -7.20 16.32 11.18
N GLU A 650 -6.26 17.11 11.69
CA GLU A 650 -6.58 18.52 11.71
C GLU A 650 -6.64 18.97 10.24
N GLY A 651 -7.85 19.26 9.75
CA GLY A 651 -8.02 19.82 8.41
C GLY A 651 -7.08 21.02 8.21
N TYR A 652 -6.71 21.28 6.95
CA TYR A 652 -5.83 22.39 6.62
C TYR A 652 -6.26 23.67 7.35
N PRO A 653 -5.35 24.36 8.07
CA PRO A 653 -5.73 25.44 8.97
C PRO A 653 -6.41 26.57 8.20
N ARG A 654 -7.46 27.13 8.81
CA ARG A 654 -8.25 28.22 8.25
C ARG A 654 -8.00 29.47 9.06
N MET A 655 -7.81 30.60 8.39
CA MET A 655 -7.65 31.90 9.05
C MET A 655 -8.81 32.81 8.68
N ASN A 656 -9.45 33.36 9.71
CA ASN A 656 -10.49 34.36 9.55
C ASN A 656 -10.04 35.67 10.19
N ILE A 657 -10.28 36.79 9.52
CA ILE A 657 -9.91 38.11 9.98
C ILE A 657 -11.18 38.92 10.14
N ASP A 658 -11.46 39.35 11.37
CA ASP A 658 -12.49 40.33 11.66
C ASP A 658 -11.85 41.72 11.67
N TYR A 659 -11.94 42.40 10.53
CA TYR A 659 -11.40 43.73 10.34
C TYR A 659 -12.09 44.78 11.23
N GLY A 660 -13.37 44.60 11.59
CA GLY A 660 -14.08 45.53 12.47
C GLY A 660 -13.60 45.41 13.92
N ALA A 661 -13.49 44.18 14.41
CA ALA A 661 -13.03 43.91 15.77
C ALA A 661 -11.50 43.94 15.93
N HIS A 662 -10.73 44.06 14.85
CA HIS A 662 -9.27 43.94 14.81
C HIS A 662 -8.77 42.59 15.36
N LYS A 663 -9.52 41.52 15.06
CA LYS A 663 -9.26 40.16 15.57
C LYS A 663 -8.92 39.20 14.45
N VAL A 664 -8.06 38.24 14.76
CA VAL A 664 -7.67 37.17 13.85
C VAL A 664 -7.95 35.83 14.52
N PHE A 665 -8.47 34.87 13.78
CA PHE A 665 -8.82 33.55 14.27
C PHE A 665 -8.13 32.47 13.44
N ILE A 666 -7.65 31.41 14.08
CA ILE A 666 -7.23 30.17 13.42
C ILE A 666 -8.22 29.07 13.79
N GLY A 667 -8.97 28.57 12.82
CA GLY A 667 -10.17 27.78 13.09
C GLY A 667 -11.18 28.62 13.89
N ASN A 668 -11.48 28.19 15.12
CA ASN A 668 -12.38 28.89 16.04
C ASN A 668 -11.64 29.62 17.17
N GLU A 669 -10.31 29.56 17.20
CA GLU A 669 -9.50 30.13 18.28
C GLU A 669 -9.03 31.54 17.92
N GLU A 670 -9.29 32.52 18.80
CA GLU A 670 -8.76 33.88 18.66
C GLU A 670 -7.24 33.88 18.86
N LEU A 671 -6.53 34.47 17.91
CA LEU A 671 -5.08 34.57 17.92
C LEU A 671 -4.66 35.78 18.76
N ASP A 672 -3.89 35.54 19.82
CA ASP A 672 -3.32 36.63 20.63
C ASP A 672 -2.27 37.42 19.84
N LEU A 673 -2.61 38.64 19.44
CA LEU A 673 -1.73 39.55 18.69
C LEU A 673 -0.69 40.27 19.57
N SER A 674 -0.60 39.96 20.87
CA SER A 674 0.37 40.52 21.82
C SER A 674 1.29 39.44 22.41
N PRO A 675 2.06 38.72 21.56
CA PRO A 675 2.99 37.69 22.04
C PRO A 675 4.07 38.27 22.96
N SER A 676 4.66 37.41 23.79
CA SER A 676 5.74 37.83 24.68
C SER A 676 7.04 38.13 23.92
N ASP A 677 7.85 39.05 24.44
CA ASP A 677 9.13 39.43 23.84
C ASP A 677 10.08 38.23 23.65
N ASP A 678 10.07 37.29 24.59
CA ASP A 678 10.95 36.11 24.56
C ASP A 678 10.54 35.13 23.46
N GLU A 679 9.24 34.94 23.23
CA GLU A 679 8.73 34.13 22.11
C GLU A 679 9.11 34.77 20.76
N VAL A 680 8.94 36.09 20.63
CA VAL A 680 9.29 36.80 19.39
C VAL A 680 10.80 36.71 19.13
N LYS A 681 11.66 36.91 20.13
CA LYS A 681 13.12 36.75 20.00
C LYS A 681 13.52 35.32 19.60
N THR A 682 12.81 34.33 20.16
CA THR A 682 13.02 32.92 19.81
C THR A 682 12.71 32.67 18.34
N ASP A 683 11.56 33.13 17.85
CA ASP A 683 11.17 32.98 16.45
C ASP A 683 12.12 33.76 15.50
N ILE A 684 12.57 34.97 15.86
CA ILE A 684 13.57 35.72 15.08
C ILE A 684 14.86 34.91 14.95
N SER A 685 15.34 34.35 16.06
CA SER A 685 16.59 33.59 16.09
C SER A 685 16.49 32.33 15.22
N LEU A 686 15.35 31.61 15.29
CA LEU A 686 15.08 30.44 14.46
C LEU A 686 14.93 30.80 12.98
N LEU A 687 14.26 31.90 12.66
CA LEU A 687 14.10 32.39 11.29
C LEU A 687 15.45 32.74 10.67
N LEU A 688 16.26 33.56 11.35
CA LEU A 688 17.59 33.93 10.88
C LEU A 688 18.50 32.70 10.77
N GLY A 689 18.42 31.78 11.74
CA GLY A 689 19.11 30.49 11.69
C GLY A 689 18.72 29.63 10.47
N ALA A 690 17.44 29.62 10.09
CA ALA A 690 16.96 28.93 8.89
C ALA A 690 17.59 29.48 7.61
N PHE A 691 17.71 30.81 7.50
CA PHE A 691 18.40 31.44 6.38
C PHE A 691 19.92 31.18 6.41
N GLU A 692 20.54 31.16 7.58
CA GLU A 692 21.97 30.89 7.74
C GLU A 692 22.36 29.47 7.31
N ASN A 693 21.47 28.48 7.49
CA ASN A 693 21.71 27.11 7.04
C ASN A 693 22.06 27.01 5.55
N TYR A 694 21.55 27.92 4.69
CA TYR A 694 21.90 27.92 3.27
C TYR A 694 23.40 28.13 3.02
N LYS A 695 24.14 28.76 3.93
CA LYS A 695 25.60 28.92 3.80
C LYS A 695 26.36 27.58 3.80
N SER A 696 25.80 26.57 4.45
CA SER A 696 26.42 25.24 4.58
C SER A 696 26.23 24.35 3.35
N PHE A 697 25.26 24.68 2.48
CA PHE A 697 24.78 23.78 1.43
C PHE A 697 24.70 24.43 0.04
N VAL A 698 24.81 25.75 -0.07
CA VAL A 698 24.74 26.48 -1.36
C VAL A 698 26.12 27.03 -1.71
N PRO A 699 26.59 26.89 -2.97
CA PRO A 699 27.85 27.51 -3.40
C PRO A 699 27.87 29.01 -3.11
N VAL A 700 28.99 29.53 -2.61
CA VAL A 700 29.13 30.90 -2.07
C VAL A 700 28.48 31.98 -2.94
N ARG A 701 28.67 31.92 -4.26
CA ARG A 701 28.12 32.87 -5.23
C ARG A 701 26.59 32.90 -5.33
N ASN A 702 25.91 31.83 -4.91
CA ASN A 702 24.46 31.66 -5.03
C ASN A 702 23.73 31.79 -3.67
N ILE A 703 24.45 31.98 -2.54
CA ILE A 703 23.85 32.08 -1.20
C ILE A 703 22.94 33.32 -1.10
N LEU A 704 23.47 34.52 -1.37
CA LEU A 704 22.72 35.76 -1.20
C LEU A 704 21.49 35.85 -2.12
N PRO A 705 21.56 35.51 -3.42
CA PRO A 705 20.38 35.45 -4.27
C PRO A 705 19.32 34.45 -3.79
N ALA A 706 19.75 33.29 -3.30
CA ALA A 706 18.84 32.28 -2.74
C ALA A 706 18.12 32.79 -1.49
N GLN A 707 18.86 33.33 -0.53
CA GLN A 707 18.31 33.91 0.70
C GLN A 707 17.37 35.09 0.37
N HIS A 708 17.72 35.91 -0.62
CA HIS A 708 16.87 37.02 -1.04
C HIS A 708 15.54 36.53 -1.64
N ASN A 709 15.55 35.51 -2.51
CA ASN A 709 14.32 34.94 -3.06
C ASN A 709 13.46 34.24 -2.01
N HIS A 710 14.08 33.57 -1.03
CA HIS A 710 13.35 33.00 0.11
C HIS A 710 12.73 34.08 1.01
N PHE A 711 13.38 35.24 1.15
CA PHE A 711 12.79 36.40 1.83
C PHE A 711 11.61 36.99 1.02
N LYS A 712 11.72 37.09 -0.31
CA LYS A 712 10.61 37.48 -1.19
C LYS A 712 9.41 36.55 -1.06
N LEU A 713 9.65 35.23 -0.99
CA LEU A 713 8.62 34.22 -0.74
C LEU A 713 7.92 34.48 0.60
N LEU A 714 8.68 34.62 1.70
CA LEU A 714 8.11 34.83 3.03
C LEU A 714 7.27 36.12 3.10
N ASN A 715 7.78 37.22 2.54
CA ASN A 715 7.08 38.49 2.49
C ASN A 715 5.75 38.40 1.71
N ALA A 716 5.76 37.72 0.57
CA ALA A 716 4.56 37.51 -0.23
C ALA A 716 3.56 36.58 0.46
N MET A 717 4.01 35.55 1.18
CA MET A 717 3.14 34.69 1.99
C MET A 717 2.47 35.49 3.11
N PHE A 718 3.24 36.28 3.87
CA PHE A 718 2.74 37.02 5.03
C PHE A 718 1.70 38.08 4.66
N SER A 719 1.91 38.79 3.56
CA SER A 719 0.97 39.80 3.05
C SER A 719 -0.25 39.20 2.34
N SER A 720 -0.14 37.98 1.81
CA SER A 720 -1.17 37.42 0.92
C SER A 720 -2.55 37.23 1.54
N VAL A 721 -2.63 37.11 2.87
CA VAL A 721 -3.89 36.96 3.61
C VAL A 721 -4.87 38.12 3.37
N PHE A 722 -4.36 39.27 2.91
CA PHE A 722 -5.14 40.49 2.65
C PHE A 722 -5.45 40.72 1.16
N ASN A 723 -4.85 39.96 0.23
CA ASN A 723 -4.96 40.28 -1.20
C ASN A 723 -6.41 40.17 -1.72
N ALA A 724 -7.13 39.13 -1.31
CA ALA A 724 -8.47 38.83 -1.83
C ALA A 724 -9.53 39.85 -1.41
N ILE A 725 -9.49 40.36 -0.17
CA ILE A 725 -10.41 41.42 0.28
C ILE A 725 -10.22 42.71 -0.53
N PHE A 726 -8.96 43.14 -0.77
CA PHE A 726 -8.69 44.33 -1.59
C PHE A 726 -9.19 44.16 -3.03
N ARG A 727 -9.03 42.97 -3.63
CA ARG A 727 -9.58 42.67 -4.96
C ARG A 727 -11.11 42.80 -4.99
N CYS A 728 -11.79 42.23 -4.00
CA CYS A 728 -13.26 42.28 -3.93
C CYS A 728 -13.76 43.72 -3.71
N ARG A 729 -13.13 44.49 -2.81
CA ARG A 729 -13.47 45.92 -2.62
C ARG A 729 -13.22 46.75 -3.87
N ALA A 730 -12.12 46.50 -4.56
CA ALA A 730 -11.82 47.16 -5.83
C ALA A 730 -12.88 46.92 -6.89
N LYS A 731 -13.41 45.69 -6.99
CA LYS A 731 -14.51 45.38 -7.91
C LYS A 731 -15.76 46.20 -7.62
N VAL A 732 -16.12 46.33 -6.35
CA VAL A 732 -17.28 47.13 -5.90
C VAL A 732 -17.07 48.62 -6.24
N LYS A 733 -15.85 49.13 -6.03
CA LYS A 733 -15.49 50.53 -6.27
C LYS A 733 -15.05 50.85 -7.71
N LYS A 734 -14.97 49.83 -8.58
CA LYS A 734 -14.50 49.92 -9.97
C LYS A 734 -13.05 50.43 -10.12
N ILE A 735 -12.18 50.08 -9.17
CA ILE A 735 -10.75 50.41 -9.22
C ILE A 735 -10.02 49.28 -9.96
N GLU A 736 -9.46 49.55 -11.13
CA GLU A 736 -8.85 48.51 -11.98
C GLU A 736 -7.47 48.05 -11.48
N GLY A 737 -6.66 48.95 -10.92
CA GLY A 737 -5.27 48.67 -10.49
C GLY A 737 -5.14 47.54 -9.46
N LEU A 738 -6.17 47.37 -8.62
CA LEU A 738 -6.22 46.38 -7.54
C LEU A 738 -6.55 44.95 -8.00
N SER A 739 -7.08 44.79 -9.21
CA SER A 739 -7.34 43.47 -9.82
C SER A 739 -6.05 42.71 -10.19
N ALA A 740 -4.87 43.34 -10.00
CA ALA A 740 -3.55 42.77 -10.25
C ALA A 740 -2.91 42.11 -9.01
N LEU A 741 -3.49 42.25 -7.81
CA LEU A 741 -2.93 41.65 -6.59
C LEU A 741 -2.83 40.12 -6.72
N PRO A 742 -1.69 39.49 -6.38
CA PRO A 742 -1.44 38.09 -6.72
C PRO A 742 -2.28 37.12 -5.90
N LEU A 743 -2.91 36.16 -6.59
CA LEU A 743 -3.57 34.99 -5.98
C LEU A 743 -2.82 33.68 -6.25
N TYR A 744 -1.77 33.73 -7.08
CA TYR A 744 -0.99 32.57 -7.48
C TYR A 744 0.50 32.87 -7.42
N MET A 745 1.30 31.85 -7.13
CA MET A 745 2.76 31.91 -7.12
C MET A 745 3.34 30.61 -7.67
N LEU A 746 4.42 30.71 -8.44
CA LEU A 746 5.17 29.58 -8.96
C LEU A 746 6.63 29.66 -8.51
N LEU A 747 7.04 28.66 -7.74
CA LEU A 747 8.40 28.45 -7.24
C LEU A 747 9.09 27.42 -8.11
N ASN A 748 10.13 27.86 -8.81
CA ASN A 748 10.78 27.06 -9.83
C ASN A 748 12.25 26.83 -9.52
N SER A 749 12.75 25.61 -9.70
CA SER A 749 14.20 25.34 -9.61
C SER A 749 14.62 24.14 -10.44
N LYS A 750 15.89 24.14 -10.89
CA LYS A 750 16.48 23.01 -11.66
C LYS A 750 16.94 21.84 -10.78
N ALA A 751 16.92 21.99 -9.45
CA ALA A 751 17.26 20.97 -8.44
C ALA A 751 16.61 21.36 -7.10
N ASP A 752 16.65 20.51 -6.06
CA ASP A 752 16.14 20.86 -4.73
C ASP A 752 16.81 22.17 -4.23
N GLY A 753 16.02 23.23 -4.10
CA GLY A 753 16.47 24.57 -3.70
C GLY A 753 16.00 25.00 -2.32
N GLY A 754 15.48 24.05 -1.52
CA GLY A 754 14.86 24.33 -0.22
C GLY A 754 13.50 25.04 -0.29
N LYS A 755 12.83 25.01 -1.45
CA LYS A 755 11.52 25.66 -1.68
C LYS A 755 10.45 25.12 -0.73
N THR A 756 10.30 23.80 -0.70
CA THR A 756 9.35 23.07 0.16
C THR A 756 9.61 23.38 1.64
N PHE A 757 10.88 23.40 2.06
CA PHE A 757 11.24 23.76 3.43
C PHE A 757 10.79 25.19 3.81
N MET A 758 11.09 26.19 2.97
CA MET A 758 10.73 27.59 3.29
C MET A 758 9.23 27.84 3.25
N VAL A 759 8.48 27.19 2.35
CA VAL A 759 7.01 27.28 2.38
C VAL A 759 6.46 26.67 3.66
N ARG A 760 6.94 25.48 4.07
CA ARG A 760 6.53 24.84 5.32
C ARG A 760 6.89 25.70 6.55
N LEU A 761 8.06 26.33 6.55
CA LEU A 761 8.46 27.26 7.60
C LEU A 761 7.52 28.47 7.66
N GLY A 762 7.22 29.09 6.51
CA GLY A 762 6.26 30.20 6.44
C GLY A 762 4.87 29.82 6.94
N LEU A 763 4.36 28.65 6.56
CA LEU A 763 3.08 28.14 7.05
C LEU A 763 3.11 27.85 8.55
N LYS A 764 4.21 27.29 9.08
CA LYS A 764 4.41 27.07 10.52
C LYS A 764 4.41 28.39 11.28
N MET A 765 5.10 29.41 10.78
CA MET A 765 5.09 30.75 11.38
C MET A 765 3.70 31.39 11.35
N MET A 766 2.94 31.22 10.26
CA MET A 766 1.60 31.81 10.14
C MET A 766 0.56 31.11 11.01
N THR A 767 0.69 29.79 11.19
CA THR A 767 -0.39 28.96 11.78
C THR A 767 -0.05 28.38 13.14
N GLY A 768 1.24 28.31 13.51
CA GLY A 768 1.72 27.51 14.65
C GLY A 768 1.70 26.00 14.39
N LYS A 769 1.17 25.52 13.25
CA LYS A 769 0.97 24.11 12.93
C LYS A 769 1.92 23.62 11.85
N GLU A 770 2.32 22.35 11.90
CA GLU A 770 3.18 21.76 10.87
C GLU A 770 2.37 21.38 9.62
N VAL A 771 2.29 22.28 8.65
CA VAL A 771 1.50 22.08 7.41
C VAL A 771 2.41 21.59 6.27
N ASN A 772 2.05 20.47 5.63
CA ASN A 772 2.86 19.84 4.58
C ASN A 772 2.45 20.25 3.14
N GLY A 773 1.23 20.76 2.93
CA GLY A 773 0.68 21.02 1.60
C GLY A 773 0.22 19.75 0.86
N TYR A 774 -0.19 19.92 -0.39
CA TYR A 774 -0.72 18.86 -1.26
C TYR A 774 0.32 18.43 -2.28
N LYS A 775 0.46 17.11 -2.54
CA LYS A 775 1.23 16.65 -3.69
C LYS A 775 0.40 16.79 -4.96
N TYR A 776 1.02 17.24 -6.05
CA TYR A 776 0.33 17.43 -7.33
C TYR A 776 -0.42 16.17 -7.81
N GLU A 777 0.13 14.98 -7.58
CA GLU A 777 -0.50 13.69 -7.93
C GLU A 777 -1.79 13.39 -7.15
N GLN A 778 -1.93 13.95 -5.94
CA GLN A 778 -3.10 13.75 -5.08
C GLN A 778 -4.28 14.66 -5.47
N LEU A 779 -4.07 15.62 -6.39
CA LEU A 779 -5.12 16.50 -6.87
C LEU A 779 -5.88 15.86 -8.04
N GLY A 780 -7.22 15.94 -7.97
CA GLY A 780 -8.13 15.45 -9.01
C GLY A 780 -8.53 13.98 -8.84
N THR A 781 -9.56 13.58 -9.56
CA THR A 781 -10.05 12.19 -9.62
C THR A 781 -10.32 11.80 -11.07
N LYS A 782 -10.83 10.59 -11.33
CA LYS A 782 -11.28 10.21 -12.68
C LYS A 782 -12.39 11.13 -13.23
N THR A 783 -13.13 11.83 -12.35
CA THR A 783 -14.30 12.65 -12.69
C THR A 783 -14.09 14.14 -12.47
N VAL A 784 -13.12 14.55 -11.65
CA VAL A 784 -12.86 15.96 -11.31
C VAL A 784 -11.45 16.36 -11.76
N SER A 785 -11.33 17.44 -12.54
CA SER A 785 -10.03 17.94 -12.99
C SER A 785 -9.21 18.45 -11.80
N LYS A 786 -7.87 18.46 -11.94
CA LYS A 786 -6.98 18.97 -10.89
C LYS A 786 -7.28 20.44 -10.55
N GLY A 787 -7.63 21.24 -11.56
CA GLY A 787 -7.99 22.64 -11.40
C GLY A 787 -9.29 22.82 -10.62
N ASP A 788 -10.33 22.04 -10.93
CA ASP A 788 -11.61 22.13 -10.24
C ASP A 788 -11.50 21.64 -8.79
N HIS A 789 -10.69 20.59 -8.55
CA HIS A 789 -10.42 20.11 -7.19
C HIS A 789 -9.70 21.17 -6.34
N LEU A 790 -8.71 21.87 -6.92
CA LEU A 790 -8.01 22.95 -6.22
C LEU A 790 -8.91 24.17 -5.97
N ALA A 791 -9.86 24.46 -6.87
CA ALA A 791 -10.84 25.53 -6.67
C ALA A 791 -11.70 25.29 -5.41
N ALA A 792 -12.11 24.04 -5.17
CA ALA A 792 -12.83 23.65 -3.95
C ALA A 792 -11.97 23.84 -2.67
N TYR A 793 -10.65 23.66 -2.77
CA TYR A 793 -9.75 23.95 -1.65
C TYR A 793 -9.59 25.45 -1.39
N GLN A 794 -9.52 26.28 -2.44
CA GLN A 794 -9.51 27.73 -2.27
C GLN A 794 -10.75 28.27 -1.53
N GLU A 795 -11.92 27.62 -1.71
CA GLU A 795 -13.14 27.99 -0.98
C GLU A 795 -13.11 27.58 0.49
N SER A 796 -12.44 26.47 0.83
CA SER A 796 -12.47 25.90 2.17
C SER A 796 -11.34 26.33 3.10
N HIS A 797 -10.21 26.83 2.58
CA HIS A 797 -8.98 27.00 3.37
C HIS A 797 -8.76 28.42 3.94
N GLN A 798 -9.54 29.42 3.52
CA GLN A 798 -9.64 30.78 4.09
C GLN A 798 -8.30 31.44 4.49
N CYS A 799 -7.81 32.36 3.66
CA CYS A 799 -6.62 33.21 3.84
C CYS A 799 -5.25 32.51 3.94
N ILE A 800 -5.14 31.30 4.49
CA ILE A 800 -3.85 30.59 4.61
C ILE A 800 -3.36 30.09 3.24
N PRO A 801 -2.10 30.39 2.82
CA PRO A 801 -1.61 30.03 1.50
C PRO A 801 -1.60 28.53 1.22
N ILE A 802 -2.29 28.06 0.18
CA ILE A 802 -2.32 26.65 -0.21
C ILE A 802 -1.02 26.29 -0.93
N PHE A 803 -0.34 25.25 -0.47
CA PHE A 803 0.89 24.76 -1.10
C PHE A 803 0.63 23.50 -1.93
N VAL A 804 0.99 23.53 -3.21
CA VAL A 804 0.95 22.40 -4.14
C VAL A 804 2.36 22.07 -4.60
N ASP A 805 2.89 20.95 -4.13
CA ASP A 805 4.27 20.51 -4.35
C ASP A 805 4.39 19.55 -5.55
N GLU A 806 5.59 19.48 -6.12
CA GLU A 806 5.94 18.57 -7.23
C GLU A 806 5.05 18.68 -8.47
N VAL A 807 4.70 19.92 -8.83
CA VAL A 807 4.02 20.19 -10.09
C VAL A 807 4.92 19.81 -11.26
N ASP A 808 4.34 19.11 -12.23
CA ASP A 808 5.03 18.59 -13.41
C ASP A 808 4.88 19.49 -14.65
N LYS A 809 5.45 19.03 -15.77
CA LYS A 809 5.33 19.66 -17.10
C LYS A 809 3.88 19.95 -17.57
N TYR A 810 2.85 19.31 -16.99
CA TYR A 810 1.45 19.54 -17.32
C TYR A 810 0.81 20.67 -16.50
N PHE A 811 1.59 21.40 -15.68
CA PHE A 811 1.16 22.59 -14.94
C PHE A 811 0.19 23.49 -15.71
N VAL A 812 0.59 23.91 -16.93
CA VAL A 812 -0.17 24.87 -17.73
C VAL A 812 -1.50 24.28 -18.18
N SER A 813 -1.55 23.00 -18.56
CA SER A 813 -2.80 22.34 -18.91
C SER A 813 -3.71 22.11 -17.70
N SER A 814 -3.13 21.83 -16.53
CA SER A 814 -3.89 21.51 -15.31
C SER A 814 -4.50 22.75 -14.64
N PHE A 815 -3.76 23.87 -14.61
CA PHE A 815 -4.16 25.07 -13.85
C PHE A 815 -4.25 26.34 -14.70
N GLY A 816 -3.82 26.31 -15.96
CA GLY A 816 -3.75 27.51 -16.80
C GLY A 816 -5.09 28.21 -16.99
N LYS A 817 -6.21 27.47 -17.06
CA LYS A 817 -7.55 28.06 -17.14
C LYS A 817 -7.91 28.84 -15.86
N MET A 818 -7.70 28.24 -14.70
CA MET A 818 -7.92 28.87 -13.39
C MET A 818 -7.08 30.14 -13.24
N ILE A 819 -5.78 30.06 -13.55
CA ILE A 819 -4.87 31.20 -13.44
C ILE A 819 -5.23 32.32 -14.43
N LYS A 820 -5.77 32.00 -15.60
CA LYS A 820 -6.20 32.98 -16.61
C LYS A 820 -7.45 33.76 -16.22
N SER A 821 -8.28 33.20 -15.33
CA SER A 821 -9.54 33.76 -14.86
C SER A 821 -9.48 34.10 -13.36
N PRO A 822 -8.53 34.94 -12.90
CA PRO A 822 -8.43 35.29 -11.49
C PRO A 822 -9.64 36.11 -11.02
N GLN A 823 -10.39 36.74 -11.95
CA GLN A 823 -11.59 37.52 -11.65
C GLN A 823 -12.69 36.74 -10.95
N SER A 824 -12.64 35.39 -10.97
CA SER A 824 -13.55 34.55 -10.20
C SER A 824 -13.57 34.89 -8.70
N CYS A 825 -12.44 35.35 -8.15
CA CYS A 825 -12.38 35.85 -6.77
C CYS A 825 -13.34 37.03 -6.57
N GLU A 826 -13.24 38.04 -7.42
CA GLU A 826 -14.07 39.25 -7.38
C GLU A 826 -15.53 39.00 -7.77
N GLU A 827 -15.78 38.16 -8.78
CA GLU A 827 -17.13 37.84 -9.27
C GLU A 827 -17.98 37.13 -8.22
N HIS A 828 -17.34 36.31 -7.38
CA HIS A 828 -18.01 35.56 -6.32
C HIS A 828 -17.77 36.16 -4.92
N MET A 829 -17.19 37.37 -4.83
CA MET A 829 -16.90 38.06 -3.57
C MET A 829 -16.13 37.19 -2.54
N ARG A 830 -15.11 36.46 -3.00
CA ARG A 830 -14.31 35.55 -2.18
C ARG A 830 -13.23 36.31 -1.41
N GLU A 831 -13.63 37.14 -0.46
CA GLU A 831 -12.71 38.02 0.29
C GLU A 831 -11.60 37.27 1.06
N ASN A 832 -11.82 35.99 1.36
CA ASN A 832 -10.88 35.11 2.06
C ASN A 832 -10.14 34.13 1.14
N GLN A 833 -10.13 34.35 -0.18
CA GLN A 833 -9.46 33.45 -1.10
C GLN A 833 -7.94 33.41 -0.84
N PRO A 834 -7.34 32.22 -0.59
CA PRO A 834 -5.93 32.13 -0.27
C PRO A 834 -5.03 32.21 -1.50
N LEU A 835 -3.78 32.64 -1.28
CA LEU A 835 -2.69 32.48 -2.25
C LEU A 835 -2.43 31.00 -2.52
N VAL A 836 -2.28 30.62 -3.78
CA VAL A 836 -1.86 29.27 -4.16
C VAL A 836 -0.41 29.28 -4.60
N ILE A 837 0.42 28.47 -3.95
CA ILE A 837 1.86 28.35 -4.20
C ILE A 837 2.13 27.01 -4.87
N PHE A 838 2.62 27.05 -6.09
CA PHE A 838 3.05 25.88 -6.85
C PHE A 838 4.57 25.72 -6.74
N ALA A 839 5.07 24.54 -6.43
CA ALA A 839 6.50 24.22 -6.54
C ALA A 839 6.75 23.23 -7.67
N SER A 840 7.71 23.55 -8.55
CA SER A 840 8.08 22.72 -9.69
C SER A 840 9.60 22.56 -9.80
N ASN A 841 10.01 21.37 -10.25
CA ASN A 841 11.38 21.05 -10.65
C ASN A 841 11.56 20.98 -12.19
N ASP A 842 10.46 20.94 -12.95
CA ASP A 842 10.45 20.73 -14.41
C ASP A 842 10.69 22.02 -15.23
N ASN A 843 11.02 23.13 -14.58
CA ASN A 843 11.21 24.44 -15.22
C ASN A 843 10.08 24.86 -16.19
N PRO A 844 8.79 24.81 -15.77
CA PRO A 844 7.70 25.33 -16.57
C PRO A 844 7.99 26.81 -16.82
N SER A 845 8.07 27.19 -18.10
CA SER A 845 8.29 28.58 -18.53
C SER A 845 6.93 29.18 -18.92
N PRO A 846 6.12 29.65 -17.95
CA PRO A 846 4.80 30.19 -18.23
C PRO A 846 4.90 31.37 -19.18
N LYS A 847 3.98 31.41 -20.16
CA LYS A 847 3.83 32.53 -21.09
C LYS A 847 3.45 33.81 -20.33
N LYS A 848 3.67 34.97 -20.97
CA LYS A 848 3.36 36.30 -20.41
C LYS A 848 1.93 36.40 -19.84
N GLU A 849 0.96 35.75 -20.48
CA GLU A 849 -0.42 35.67 -20.01
C GLU A 849 -0.54 35.15 -18.56
N LEU A 850 0.23 34.13 -18.18
CA LEU A 850 0.18 33.58 -16.83
C LEU A 850 1.03 34.41 -15.86
N ARG A 851 2.22 34.87 -16.29
CA ARG A 851 3.14 35.63 -15.43
C ARG A 851 2.57 36.96 -14.95
N LYS A 852 1.72 37.61 -15.74
CA LYS A 852 0.98 38.81 -15.31
C LYS A 852 0.02 38.58 -14.14
N ARG A 853 -0.30 37.33 -13.83
CA ARG A 853 -1.34 36.94 -12.86
C ARG A 853 -0.77 36.12 -11.70
N MET A 854 0.55 35.95 -11.64
CA MET A 854 1.19 35.15 -10.60
C MET A 854 2.62 35.62 -10.31
N ILE A 855 3.02 35.50 -9.05
CA ILE A 855 4.42 35.73 -8.66
C ILE A 855 5.28 34.58 -9.20
N PHE A 856 6.42 34.91 -9.79
CA PHE A 856 7.37 33.93 -10.31
C PHE A 856 8.72 34.06 -9.59
N LEU A 857 9.11 33.03 -8.83
CA LEU A 857 10.39 32.99 -8.13
C LEU A 857 11.22 31.80 -8.61
N THR A 858 12.43 32.09 -9.10
CA THR A 858 13.37 31.08 -9.61
C THR A 858 14.53 30.88 -8.65
N TYR A 859 14.85 29.64 -8.32
CA TYR A 859 15.98 29.26 -7.49
C TYR A 859 17.03 28.52 -8.33
N ASN A 860 18.16 29.18 -8.59
CA ASN A 860 19.29 28.60 -9.31
C ASN A 860 20.31 27.99 -8.35
N ILE A 861 19.83 27.05 -7.53
CA ILE A 861 20.62 26.33 -6.52
C ILE A 861 20.73 24.87 -6.95
N LYS A 862 21.92 24.29 -6.84
CA LYS A 862 22.14 22.84 -6.90
C LYS A 862 22.84 22.43 -5.62
N PHE A 863 22.21 21.55 -4.84
CA PHE A 863 22.89 20.96 -3.70
C PHE A 863 24.13 20.17 -4.18
N PRO A 864 25.26 20.22 -3.47
CA PRO A 864 26.44 19.44 -3.79
C PRO A 864 26.11 17.94 -3.81
N SER A 865 26.55 17.22 -4.85
CA SER A 865 26.28 15.78 -5.02
C SER A 865 26.88 14.87 -3.94
N LYS A 866 27.71 15.42 -3.04
CA LYS A 866 28.45 14.68 -2.00
C LYS A 866 27.99 14.98 -0.56
N GLN A 867 27.05 15.90 -0.34
CA GLN A 867 26.53 16.23 1.00
C GLN A 867 25.24 15.46 1.30
N ILE A 868 25.08 15.05 2.55
CA ILE A 868 24.01 14.16 3.01
C ILE A 868 22.70 14.95 3.05
N ARG A 869 21.80 14.71 2.06
CA ARG A 869 20.43 15.27 2.01
C ARG A 869 19.67 15.12 3.34
N ARG A 870 19.95 14.05 4.09
CA ARG A 870 19.38 13.79 5.42
C ARG A 870 19.81 14.80 6.48
N GLU A 871 21.02 15.37 6.43
CA GLU A 871 21.47 16.38 7.41
C GLU A 871 20.67 17.68 7.24
N TYR A 872 20.41 18.08 5.99
CA TYR A 872 19.56 19.23 5.67
C TYR A 872 18.11 18.98 6.12
N GLU A 873 17.56 17.79 5.85
CA GLU A 873 16.21 17.40 6.30
C GLU A 873 16.10 17.36 7.83
N THR A 874 17.13 16.87 8.53
CA THR A 874 17.16 16.76 9.99
C THR A 874 17.30 18.14 10.66
N LEU A 875 18.24 18.97 10.18
CA LEU A 875 18.42 20.34 10.67
C LEU A 875 17.18 21.21 10.39
N GLY A 876 16.60 21.09 9.20
CA GLY A 876 15.36 21.78 8.83
C GLY A 876 14.16 21.31 9.66
N GLY A 877 14.05 20.00 9.91
CA GLY A 877 13.01 19.42 10.75
C GLY A 877 13.02 19.97 12.18
N HIS A 878 14.20 20.09 12.80
CA HIS A 878 14.33 20.68 14.13
C HIS A 878 13.93 22.16 14.19
N ILE A 879 14.21 22.94 13.14
CA ILE A 879 13.79 24.34 13.07
C ILE A 879 12.26 24.44 12.96
N ILE A 880 11.64 23.69 12.04
CA ILE A 880 10.17 23.69 11.88
C ILE A 880 9.48 23.27 13.18
N HIS A 881 10.00 22.24 13.85
CA HIS A 881 9.41 21.74 15.09
C HIS A 881 9.46 22.75 16.24
N ARG A 882 10.54 23.53 16.34
CA ARG A 882 10.72 24.54 17.39
C ARG A 882 10.12 25.90 17.06
N MET A 883 9.85 26.17 15.78
CA MET A 883 9.31 27.45 15.33
C MET A 883 7.91 27.66 15.89
N GLY A 884 7.69 28.79 16.57
CA GLY A 884 6.37 29.23 17.00
C GLY A 884 5.65 30.03 15.92
N ASN A 885 4.66 30.80 16.34
CA ASN A 885 3.96 31.78 15.49
C ASN A 885 4.02 33.21 16.03
N ALA A 886 4.80 33.47 17.09
CA ALA A 886 4.87 34.75 17.77
C ALA A 886 5.39 35.87 16.86
N PHE A 887 6.36 35.58 15.98
CA PHE A 887 6.81 36.56 14.98
C PHE A 887 5.66 37.00 14.07
N TYR A 888 4.83 36.06 13.60
CA TYR A 888 3.71 36.38 12.72
C TYR A 888 2.56 37.07 13.47
N ARG A 889 2.28 36.69 14.72
CA ARG A 889 1.32 37.39 15.61
C ARG A 889 1.73 38.85 15.79
N LYS A 890 3.01 39.10 16.04
CA LYS A 890 3.56 40.47 16.12
C LYS A 890 3.45 41.21 14.78
N TYR A 891 3.77 40.55 13.67
CA TYR A 891 3.59 41.11 12.32
C TYR A 891 2.13 41.52 12.06
N LEU A 892 1.16 40.66 12.36
CA LEU A 892 -0.27 40.95 12.20
C LEU A 892 -0.71 42.15 13.05
N SER A 893 -0.22 42.26 14.30
CA SER A 893 -0.52 43.40 15.18
C SER A 893 -0.13 44.76 14.56
N MET A 894 0.87 44.77 13.68
CA MET A 894 1.38 45.98 13.01
C MET A 894 0.78 46.17 11.60
N MET A 895 0.47 45.07 10.91
CA MET A 895 -0.04 45.10 9.53
C MET A 895 -1.56 45.35 9.48
N LEU A 896 -2.31 44.81 10.44
CA LEU A 896 -3.77 44.88 10.43
C LEU A 896 -4.32 46.32 10.50
N PRO A 897 -3.80 47.24 11.34
CA PRO A 897 -4.24 48.64 11.33
C PRO A 897 -4.01 49.32 9.98
N TYR A 898 -2.85 49.08 9.34
CA TYR A 898 -2.58 49.62 8.02
C TYR A 898 -3.56 49.11 6.97
N VAL A 899 -3.88 47.80 7.00
CA VAL A 899 -4.84 47.20 6.07
C VAL A 899 -6.23 47.81 6.25
N ILE A 900 -6.66 47.99 7.50
CA ILE A 900 -7.96 48.60 7.82
C ILE A 900 -8.01 50.05 7.32
N ASP A 901 -6.98 50.86 7.59
CA ASP A 901 -6.91 52.23 7.09
C ASP A 901 -6.97 52.29 5.54
N GLU A 902 -6.31 51.35 4.87
CA GLU A 902 -6.33 51.26 3.40
C GLU A 902 -7.71 50.83 2.86
N LEU A 903 -8.40 49.90 3.54
CA LEU A 903 -9.76 49.50 3.18
C LEU A 903 -10.74 50.66 3.41
N ASP A 904 -10.62 51.38 4.53
CA ASP A 904 -11.44 52.56 4.82
C ASP A 904 -11.24 53.67 3.79
N LYS A 905 -10.00 53.90 3.34
CA LYS A 905 -9.73 54.85 2.24
C LYS A 905 -10.46 54.44 0.96
N ILE A 906 -10.42 53.15 0.61
CA ILE A 906 -11.13 52.62 -0.57
C ILE A 906 -12.65 52.76 -0.43
N ASP A 907 -13.18 52.52 0.77
CA ASP A 907 -14.60 52.58 1.05
C ASP A 907 -15.16 54.01 1.05
N THR A 908 -14.38 54.97 1.54
CA THR A 908 -14.83 56.35 1.80
C THR A 908 -14.47 57.36 0.72
N SER A 909 -13.37 57.16 -0.01
CA SER A 909 -12.91 58.10 -1.02
C SER A 909 -13.80 58.08 -2.27
N LYS A 910 -14.10 59.27 -2.79
CA LYS A 910 -14.85 59.46 -4.05
C LYS A 910 -13.95 59.69 -5.27
N ASP A 911 -12.68 60.02 -5.04
CA ASP A 911 -11.73 60.49 -6.06
C ASP A 911 -10.47 59.61 -6.15
N LEU A 912 -10.56 58.33 -5.73
CA LEU A 912 -9.46 57.37 -5.90
C LEU A 912 -9.23 57.12 -7.40
N SER A 913 -7.96 57.20 -7.82
CA SER A 913 -7.58 56.89 -9.19
C SER A 913 -7.89 55.43 -9.53
N ASP A 914 -8.37 55.17 -10.75
CA ASP A 914 -8.60 53.82 -11.26
C ASP A 914 -7.31 52.95 -11.24
N THR A 915 -6.13 53.58 -11.21
CA THR A 915 -4.82 52.90 -11.13
C THR A 915 -4.29 52.74 -9.70
N TYR A 916 -5.07 53.12 -8.69
CA TYR A 916 -4.67 52.99 -7.29
C TYR A 916 -4.35 51.53 -6.93
N SER A 917 -3.25 51.34 -6.20
CA SER A 917 -2.85 50.05 -5.65
C SER A 917 -2.10 50.28 -4.32
N PRO A 918 -2.51 49.65 -3.21
CA PRO A 918 -1.83 49.74 -1.93
C PRO A 918 -0.48 49.01 -1.99
N GLU A 919 0.55 49.59 -1.38
CA GLU A 919 1.90 49.01 -1.36
C GLU A 919 2.04 47.87 -0.33
N LEU A 920 1.16 46.85 -0.38
CA LEU A 920 1.11 45.76 0.62
C LEU A 920 2.45 45.02 0.77
N MET A 921 3.13 44.72 -0.34
CA MET A 921 4.42 44.03 -0.34
C MET A 921 5.51 44.84 0.37
N LYS A 922 5.50 46.15 0.13
CA LYS A 922 6.45 47.10 0.72
C LYS A 922 6.21 47.22 2.20
N ARG A 923 4.97 47.50 2.59
CA ARG A 923 4.59 47.63 3.99
C ARG A 923 4.87 46.38 4.79
N SER A 924 4.56 45.21 4.22
CA SER A 924 4.89 43.90 4.81
C SER A 924 6.38 43.77 5.08
N SER A 925 7.22 44.07 4.08
CA SER A 925 8.67 43.94 4.22
C SER A 925 9.25 44.93 5.24
N GLU A 926 8.74 46.16 5.28
CA GLU A 926 9.11 47.16 6.28
C GLU A 926 8.80 46.66 7.70
N ILE A 927 7.60 46.13 7.94
CA ILE A 927 7.20 45.60 9.25
C ILE A 927 8.11 44.43 9.66
N ILE A 928 8.39 43.49 8.75
CA ILE A 928 9.30 42.37 9.03
C ILE A 928 10.68 42.89 9.46
N LEU A 929 11.22 43.89 8.75
CA LEU A 929 12.51 44.51 9.08
C LEU A 929 12.46 45.27 10.41
N ASP A 930 11.37 45.98 10.69
CA ASP A 930 11.19 46.77 11.90
C ASP A 930 11.07 45.88 13.13
N ILE A 931 10.39 44.73 13.04
CA ILE A 931 10.36 43.73 14.12
C ILE A 931 11.78 43.24 14.41
N ILE A 932 12.56 42.85 13.39
CA ILE A 932 13.94 42.38 13.58
C ILE A 932 14.79 43.45 14.31
N ARG A 933 14.68 44.72 13.89
CA ARG A 933 15.42 45.85 14.52
C ARG A 933 14.95 46.12 15.94
N GLN A 934 13.64 46.16 16.18
CA GLN A 934 13.03 46.47 17.47
C GLN A 934 13.51 45.51 18.56
N TYR A 935 13.71 44.25 18.22
CA TYR A 935 14.17 43.22 19.16
C TYR A 935 15.71 43.09 19.22
N GLY A 936 16.46 44.03 18.63
CA GLY A 936 17.91 44.14 18.78
C GLY A 936 18.75 43.26 17.84
N TYR A 937 18.16 42.73 16.77
CA TYR A 937 18.89 41.92 15.78
C TYR A 937 19.38 42.78 14.61
N GLU A 938 20.54 42.43 14.06
CA GLU A 938 21.04 43.03 12.83
C GLU A 938 20.24 42.51 11.63
N VAL A 939 19.77 43.42 10.77
CA VAL A 939 19.08 43.05 9.53
C VAL A 939 20.08 42.49 8.52
N PRO A 940 19.93 41.23 8.08
CA PRO A 940 20.83 40.63 7.09
C PRO A 940 20.75 41.32 5.73
N LYS A 941 21.86 41.36 4.98
CA LYS A 941 21.97 42.04 3.67
C LYS A 941 20.97 41.57 2.60
N TYR A 942 20.46 40.35 2.71
CA TYR A 942 19.48 39.77 1.78
C TYR A 942 18.04 40.17 2.11
N MET A 943 17.76 40.70 3.30
CA MET A 943 16.45 41.25 3.68
C MET A 943 16.44 42.75 3.38
N LYS A 944 15.58 43.17 2.45
CA LYS A 944 15.45 44.56 1.99
C LYS A 944 13.98 44.94 1.95
N VAL A 945 13.69 46.23 1.84
CA VAL A 945 12.33 46.66 1.50
C VAL A 945 12.02 46.15 0.09
N LEU A 946 10.83 45.55 -0.10
CA LEU A 946 10.42 44.90 -1.34
C LEU A 946 9.17 45.55 -1.90
N SER A 947 9.15 45.95 -3.17
CA SER A 947 7.96 46.53 -3.81
C SER A 947 7.41 45.64 -4.91
N TRP A 948 6.12 45.82 -5.26
CA TRP A 948 5.52 45.03 -6.34
C TRP A 948 6.28 45.25 -7.66
N ASP A 949 6.48 46.50 -8.06
CA ASP A 949 7.05 46.86 -9.36
C ASP A 949 8.54 46.48 -9.49
N GLU A 950 9.31 46.62 -8.41
CA GLU A 950 10.76 46.35 -8.46
C GLU A 950 11.10 44.86 -8.24
N ASP A 951 10.28 44.13 -7.49
CA ASP A 951 10.65 42.79 -7.00
C ASP A 951 9.79 41.62 -7.47
N TYR A 952 8.52 41.87 -7.82
CA TYR A 952 7.54 40.80 -8.07
C TYR A 952 6.84 40.89 -9.43
N GLY A 953 6.64 42.09 -9.97
CA GLY A 953 5.90 42.35 -11.20
C GLY A 953 6.51 41.67 -12.43
N ASP A 954 5.72 41.49 -13.49
CA ASP A 954 6.17 40.80 -14.71
C ASP A 954 7.30 41.52 -15.46
N ASN A 955 7.44 42.83 -15.25
CA ASN A 955 8.52 43.67 -15.77
C ASN A 955 9.59 43.99 -14.71
N SER A 956 9.56 43.33 -13.55
CA SER A 956 10.59 43.47 -12.53
C SER A 956 11.90 42.81 -13.00
N ARG A 957 13.04 43.46 -12.72
CA ARG A 957 14.37 42.95 -13.08
C ARG A 957 14.61 41.48 -12.69
N PRO A 958 14.23 41.03 -11.49
CA PRO A 958 14.40 39.63 -11.08
C PRO A 958 13.73 38.60 -11.99
N THR A 959 12.67 38.98 -12.71
CA THR A 959 11.90 38.06 -13.57
C THR A 959 12.67 37.69 -14.85
N TYR A 960 13.59 38.54 -15.30
CA TYR A 960 14.34 38.36 -16.54
C TYR A 960 15.87 38.39 -16.37
N GLU A 961 16.37 38.57 -15.15
CA GLU A 961 17.80 38.63 -14.85
C GLU A 961 18.54 37.34 -15.25
N GLU A 962 17.95 36.16 -15.06
CA GLU A 962 18.55 34.90 -15.53
C GLU A 962 18.73 34.89 -17.06
N ALA A 963 17.77 35.42 -17.82
CA ALA A 963 17.88 35.47 -19.27
C ALA A 963 19.00 36.44 -19.71
N LEU A 964 19.15 37.57 -19.02
CA LEU A 964 20.24 38.51 -19.26
C LEU A 964 21.61 37.90 -18.90
N ASP A 965 21.71 37.19 -17.79
CA ASP A 965 22.94 36.50 -17.38
C ASP A 965 23.31 35.39 -18.35
N GLU A 966 22.34 34.59 -18.82
CA GLU A 966 22.56 33.57 -19.85
C GLU A 966 23.08 34.18 -21.16
N ILE A 967 22.51 35.30 -21.61
CA ILE A 967 22.98 36.01 -22.80
C ILE A 967 24.40 36.58 -22.58
N LYS A 968 24.66 37.16 -21.41
CA LYS A 968 25.95 37.72 -21.03
C LYS A 968 27.05 36.67 -20.98
N ASP A 969 26.77 35.53 -20.36
CA ASP A 969 27.70 34.43 -20.27
C ASP A 969 27.93 33.78 -21.63
N LEU A 970 26.89 33.61 -22.45
CA LEU A 970 27.04 33.14 -23.83
C LEU A 970 27.94 34.08 -24.65
N TYR A 971 27.76 35.41 -24.51
CA TYR A 971 28.63 36.37 -25.19
C TYR A 971 30.08 36.29 -24.70
N ARG A 972 30.30 36.03 -23.41
CA ARG A 972 31.65 35.84 -22.86
C ARG A 972 32.31 34.55 -23.38
N SER A 973 31.57 33.45 -23.43
CA SER A 973 32.12 32.14 -23.80
C SER A 973 32.18 31.89 -25.31
N ASN A 974 31.28 32.49 -26.11
CA ASN A 974 31.09 32.11 -27.52
C ASN A 974 30.62 33.28 -28.40
N ARG A 975 31.47 34.29 -28.53
CA ARG A 975 31.20 35.54 -29.27
C ARG A 975 30.76 35.34 -30.72
N LYS A 976 31.25 34.31 -31.40
CA LYS A 976 30.90 34.00 -32.81
C LYS A 976 29.42 33.68 -33.03
N MET A 977 28.69 33.34 -31.97
CA MET A 977 27.24 33.13 -32.04
C MET A 977 26.45 34.46 -32.16
N PHE A 978 27.10 35.60 -31.92
CA PHE A 978 26.48 36.92 -31.96
C PHE A 978 26.83 37.64 -33.26
N LYS A 979 25.81 37.96 -34.06
CA LYS A 979 25.90 38.88 -35.18
C LYS A 979 25.41 40.25 -34.71
N VAL A 980 26.36 41.17 -34.50
CA VAL A 980 26.09 42.53 -34.02
C VAL A 980 26.03 43.47 -35.22
N GLU A 981 24.85 44.05 -35.45
CA GLU A 981 24.61 45.07 -36.48
C GLU A 981 24.44 46.46 -35.84
N GLU A 982 24.19 47.49 -36.64
CA GLU A 982 24.05 48.87 -36.13
C GLU A 982 22.85 49.01 -35.18
N LYS A 983 21.70 48.44 -35.57
CA LYS A 983 20.43 48.54 -34.82
C LYS A 983 20.05 47.28 -34.06
N PHE A 984 20.60 46.12 -34.41
CA PHE A 984 20.16 44.85 -33.88
C PHE A 984 21.31 43.94 -33.46
N VAL A 985 21.04 43.04 -32.52
CA VAL A 985 21.89 41.90 -32.20
C VAL A 985 21.11 40.63 -32.53
N ILE A 986 21.71 39.74 -33.33
CA ILE A 986 21.14 38.43 -33.66
C ILE A 986 22.00 37.35 -33.04
N ILE A 987 21.40 36.47 -32.25
CA ILE A 987 22.07 35.30 -31.68
C ILE A 987 21.66 34.07 -32.50
N CYS A 988 22.65 33.33 -33.00
CA CYS A 988 22.47 32.10 -33.77
C CYS A 988 22.94 30.89 -32.94
N LEU A 989 22.01 29.99 -32.61
CA LEU A 989 22.25 28.80 -31.80
C LEU A 989 21.97 27.51 -32.59
N ASP A 990 22.52 26.39 -32.13
CA ASP A 990 22.19 25.07 -32.66
C ASP A 990 20.68 24.80 -32.55
N LYS A 991 20.06 24.26 -33.60
CA LYS A 991 18.60 24.21 -33.75
C LYS A 991 17.86 23.56 -32.55
N ASN A 992 18.18 22.32 -32.23
CA ASN A 992 17.41 21.53 -31.23
C ASN A 992 17.50 22.09 -29.80
N ILE A 993 18.65 22.62 -29.39
CA ILE A 993 18.86 23.18 -28.05
C ILE A 993 18.44 24.66 -28.03
N GLY A 994 18.76 25.38 -29.10
CA GLY A 994 18.55 26.81 -29.25
C GLY A 994 17.09 27.21 -29.39
N GLU A 995 16.21 26.41 -30.01
CA GLU A 995 14.79 26.77 -30.15
C GLU A 995 14.11 26.93 -28.78
N LYS A 996 14.39 26.02 -27.85
CA LYS A 996 13.89 26.10 -26.47
C LYS A 996 14.45 27.32 -25.74
N LEU A 997 15.73 27.61 -25.92
CA LEU A 997 16.40 28.73 -25.26
C LEU A 997 15.94 30.09 -25.80
N CYS A 998 15.83 30.23 -27.13
CA CYS A 998 15.26 31.41 -27.77
C CYS A 998 13.81 31.65 -27.33
N THR A 999 13.01 30.59 -27.24
CA THR A 999 11.63 30.67 -26.74
C THR A 999 11.60 31.11 -25.28
N LYS A 1000 12.48 30.57 -24.43
CA LYS A 1000 12.63 31.00 -23.03
C LYS A 1000 12.97 32.49 -22.92
N TRP A 1001 13.97 32.96 -23.68
CA TRP A 1001 14.39 34.36 -23.66
C TRP A 1001 13.30 35.30 -24.19
N ALA A 1002 12.73 35.00 -25.36
CA ALA A 1002 11.65 35.78 -25.94
C ALA A 1002 10.44 35.87 -25.00
N ASN A 1003 10.16 34.79 -24.27
CA ASN A 1003 9.08 34.80 -23.29
C ASN A 1003 9.44 35.59 -22.04
N SER A 1004 10.68 35.63 -21.58
CA SER A 1004 11.03 36.17 -20.24
C SER A 1004 11.47 37.63 -20.27
N LEU A 1005 12.11 38.07 -21.35
CA LEU A 1005 12.73 39.40 -21.44
C LEU A 1005 11.69 40.53 -21.61
N PRO A 1006 12.04 41.76 -21.15
CA PRO A 1006 11.26 42.98 -21.36
C PRO A 1006 10.89 43.22 -22.83
N ASN A 1007 9.75 43.88 -23.06
CA ASN A 1007 9.25 44.17 -24.40
C ASN A 1007 10.16 45.16 -25.15
N GLU A 1008 10.80 46.06 -24.43
CA GLU A 1008 11.73 47.09 -24.86
C GLU A 1008 12.88 46.48 -25.67
N LEU A 1009 13.36 45.30 -25.26
CA LEU A 1009 14.43 44.56 -25.93
C LEU A 1009 14.04 44.02 -27.32
N CYS A 1010 12.76 44.06 -27.68
CA CYS A 1010 12.22 43.62 -28.97
C CYS A 1010 12.64 42.18 -29.35
N ALA A 1011 12.72 41.29 -28.36
CA ALA A 1011 13.16 39.91 -28.51
C ALA A 1011 12.26 39.12 -29.49
N THR A 1012 12.72 38.91 -30.72
CA THR A 1012 11.93 38.29 -31.80
C THR A 1012 12.62 37.03 -32.30
N ILE A 1013 11.93 35.88 -32.27
CA ILE A 1013 12.44 34.64 -32.87
C ILE A 1013 12.35 34.76 -34.40
N ILE A 1014 13.47 34.48 -35.08
CA ILE A 1014 13.54 34.49 -36.54
C ILE A 1014 13.44 33.04 -37.05
N PRO A 1015 12.50 32.71 -37.94
CA PRO A 1015 12.41 31.39 -38.55
C PRO A 1015 13.67 31.07 -39.37
N ASP A 1016 14.26 29.90 -39.15
CA ASP A 1016 15.40 29.40 -39.93
C ASP A 1016 15.43 27.86 -39.90
N THR A 1017 15.74 27.24 -41.04
CA THR A 1017 15.70 25.78 -41.20
C THR A 1017 16.88 25.07 -40.56
N ASN A 1018 18.01 25.75 -40.33
CA ASN A 1018 19.27 25.12 -39.94
C ASN A 1018 19.71 25.49 -38.51
N CYS A 1019 19.22 26.60 -37.97
CA CYS A 1019 19.61 27.08 -36.64
C CYS A 1019 18.47 27.82 -35.94
N ALA A 1020 18.57 27.98 -34.62
CA ALA A 1020 17.64 28.80 -33.85
C ALA A 1020 18.16 30.23 -33.79
N LYS A 1021 17.35 31.20 -34.22
CA LYS A 1021 17.72 32.62 -34.25
C LYS A 1021 16.80 33.48 -33.40
N ILE A 1022 17.38 34.41 -32.67
CA ILE A 1022 16.65 35.45 -31.94
C ILE A 1022 17.31 36.80 -32.18
N ARG A 1023 16.48 37.83 -32.38
CA ARG A 1023 16.89 39.21 -32.63
C ARG A 1023 16.46 40.10 -31.48
N PHE A 1024 17.34 41.03 -31.11
CA PHE A 1024 17.10 42.07 -30.12
C PHE A 1024 17.37 43.46 -30.70
N ASP A 1025 16.71 44.48 -30.16
CA ASP A 1025 17.20 45.85 -30.29
C ASP A 1025 18.56 45.97 -29.58
N ARG A 1026 19.54 46.55 -30.27
CA ARG A 1026 20.90 46.60 -29.76
C ARG A 1026 21.07 47.58 -28.61
N MET A 1027 20.50 48.79 -28.71
CA MET A 1027 20.72 49.83 -27.71
C MET A 1027 20.10 49.42 -26.38
N GLU A 1028 18.88 48.88 -26.45
CA GLU A 1028 18.20 48.33 -25.28
C GLU A 1028 18.98 47.16 -24.69
N LEU A 1029 19.43 46.21 -25.52
CA LEU A 1029 20.19 45.06 -25.01
C LEU A 1029 21.51 45.47 -24.33
N GLU A 1030 22.25 46.44 -24.89
CA GLU A 1030 23.46 46.98 -24.27
C GLU A 1030 23.15 47.69 -22.93
N TYR A 1031 22.04 48.43 -22.86
CA TYR A 1031 21.57 49.08 -21.63
C TYR A 1031 21.26 48.05 -20.53
N PHE A 1032 20.44 47.05 -20.82
CA PHE A 1032 20.06 46.02 -19.84
C PHE A 1032 21.24 45.13 -19.41
N LEU A 1033 22.18 44.83 -20.31
CA LEU A 1033 23.37 44.03 -20.00
C LEU A 1033 24.46 44.78 -19.23
N GLY A 1034 24.43 46.12 -19.29
CA GLY A 1034 25.41 47.01 -18.68
C GLY A 1034 26.79 46.99 -19.37
N PHE A 1035 26.85 46.61 -20.64
CA PHE A 1035 28.07 46.68 -21.46
C PHE A 1035 27.74 46.84 -22.95
N LYS A 1036 28.68 47.41 -23.72
CA LYS A 1036 28.54 47.55 -25.18
C LYS A 1036 29.15 46.36 -25.93
N PHE A 1037 28.48 45.91 -27.00
CA PHE A 1037 29.03 44.85 -27.85
C PHE A 1037 30.22 45.37 -28.67
N ASP A 1038 31.24 44.54 -28.83
CA ASP A 1038 32.39 44.87 -29.69
C ASP A 1038 31.91 44.95 -31.16
N THR A 1039 32.23 46.05 -31.86
CA THR A 1039 31.91 46.25 -33.29
C THR A 1039 33.14 46.54 -34.14
N GLY A 1040 33.03 46.30 -35.46
CA GLY A 1040 34.06 46.66 -36.44
C GLY A 1040 35.39 45.92 -36.26
N LEU A 1041 36.51 46.64 -36.39
CA LEU A 1041 37.87 46.07 -36.35
C LEU A 1041 38.20 45.41 -34.99
N ARG A 1042 37.69 45.96 -33.88
CA ARG A 1042 37.90 45.41 -32.52
C ARG A 1042 37.27 44.03 -32.33
N ALA A 1043 36.09 43.79 -32.92
CA ALA A 1043 35.43 42.47 -32.89
C ALA A 1043 36.21 41.44 -33.71
N LYS A 1044 36.71 41.83 -34.90
CA LYS A 1044 37.52 40.96 -35.75
C LYS A 1044 38.83 40.53 -35.09
N ILE A 1045 39.53 41.47 -34.42
CA ILE A 1045 40.81 41.20 -33.75
C ILE A 1045 40.62 40.25 -32.54
N LYS A 1046 39.60 40.44 -31.71
CA LYS A 1046 39.35 39.56 -30.56
C LYS A 1046 38.85 38.17 -30.95
N ASN A 1047 38.03 38.03 -31.98
CA ASN A 1047 37.58 36.73 -32.49
C ASN A 1047 38.70 35.92 -33.17
N LEU A 1048 39.80 36.56 -33.57
CA LEU A 1048 41.01 35.90 -34.10
C LEU A 1048 41.96 35.41 -32.99
N LEU A 1049 41.81 35.94 -31.77
CA LEU A 1049 42.67 35.63 -30.60
C LEU A 1049 42.00 34.69 -29.59
N SER A 1050 40.72 34.35 -29.79
CA SER A 1050 39.90 33.42 -28.99
C SER A 1050 39.55 32.18 -29.81
#